data_AF-G7VYZ9-F1
#
_entry.id   AF-G7VYZ9-F1
#
_cell.length_a   1.000
_cell.length_b   1.000
_cell.length_c   1.000
_cell.angle_alpha   90.00
_cell.angle_beta   90.00
_cell.angle_gamma   90.00
#
_symmetry.space_group_name_H-M   'P 1'
#
loop_
_entity.id
_entity.type
_entity.pdbx_description
1 polymer ?
#
loop_
_entity_poly.entity_id
_entity_poly.type
_entity_poly.pdbx_seq_one_letter_code
_entity_poly.pdbx_strand_id
1 'polypeptide(L)'
;MMKKWLTQRYIVVLAGLLGVAAIAMIAWFIHTPPKSEELQMIKVGAASPVWKLGQRDDSSAEFKGVVGKDNVNISAASTESSAKGTSSAMSIAESTTAPVLLSSGDIPPGLNASMNPELSLQYKLDQVPPNGMIFRVRILDAGKAVPQMAVFSNHQLSGIIQIAGVSGTGSAYNFKNNYELYIPKEQLQSGVNVLKLKTARCLYCSSAEDKNVWWTWDDLSLETLASPATEPIHGKYILTGTNVNNKEFYYDQGAVKHLPYVLKWLGIAYSGNVMRVTCASNVNKACTDVGDYYQTLKQYNMQSSALYLYTGDIKLQKDGSLPETAKQKLRDYVKKYGSYLQYYEVDNEPGLFNRSKAVNLAVAKWLNTEGKQLAPHLKTVAPGWAYWPTYSTKACKNQTEGALKCGDPDGWERDPAQRKQLEDVTDLTNGHAYGESYNEEGGGSFVQNLKTFGGSSNGLEKKMLNTEFGTNDTHRDNPDYGASQPQAAAFDRIMRSQIGFADMFIQHAAFYKDYTLFKTGFDLQNHNPANTEIYPFGQGQDSRVNIMRRLSLAYATHGKPLTYTVLNPEETKDKMVYVRAVDTSKLKPLAGSGATSSKLLVNLVNFESTAQTIRVRVTMPKAGLYTGERFGAGSTYSQAQRSISGLNASPALDFEEKLGPGESVQYILELKSTDQTAASAPTEVKAASVQEGAVKINWLQAEGVSAYDVLRADGTNGAYQVIASEVAGSTYTDHTAKAGSHYAYKVRATGGTQVSPAAEVA
;
A
#
# COMPACT_ATOMS: atom_id res chain seq x y z
N MET A 1 -16.95 -19.73 -60.72
CA MET A 1 -16.53 -20.68 -61.78
C MET A 1 -15.11 -21.15 -61.50
N MET A 2 -14.83 -22.38 -61.92
CA MET A 2 -13.72 -23.27 -61.56
C MET A 2 -12.36 -22.96 -62.26
N LYS A 3 -11.26 -23.54 -61.74
CA LYS A 3 -9.90 -23.74 -62.37
C LYS A 3 -8.92 -22.55 -62.31
N LYS A 4 -7.57 -22.66 -62.35
CA LYS A 4 -6.52 -23.70 -62.07
C LYS A 4 -5.15 -22.97 -62.02
N TRP A 5 -4.02 -23.42 -61.42
CA TRP A 5 -3.71 -24.53 -60.50
C TRP A 5 -2.33 -24.32 -59.78
N LEU A 6 -1.79 -25.40 -59.22
CA LEU A 6 -0.44 -25.65 -58.66
C LEU A 6 0.69 -25.57 -59.75
N THR A 7 2.02 -25.55 -59.48
CA THR A 7 2.82 -26.18 -58.40
C THR A 7 4.25 -25.56 -58.27
N GLN A 8 4.88 -25.74 -57.09
CA GLN A 8 6.32 -25.91 -56.73
C GLN A 8 7.43 -25.90 -57.84
N ARG A 9 8.71 -25.55 -57.62
CA ARG A 9 9.53 -25.12 -56.44
C ARG A 9 10.94 -24.61 -56.88
N TYR A 10 11.45 -23.56 -56.21
CA TYR A 10 12.87 -23.21 -55.91
C TYR A 10 13.97 -23.04 -57.00
N ILE A 11 15.03 -22.33 -56.55
CA ILE A 11 16.37 -22.06 -57.13
C ILE A 11 16.40 -20.87 -58.13
N VAL A 12 17.25 -19.83 -58.07
CA VAL A 12 18.12 -19.14 -57.07
C VAL A 12 19.05 -18.18 -57.90
N VAL A 13 19.57 -17.10 -57.29
CA VAL A 13 20.77 -16.30 -57.71
C VAL A 13 20.65 -15.15 -58.76
N LEU A 14 20.85 -13.93 -58.21
CA LEU A 14 21.63 -12.74 -58.64
C LEU A 14 21.27 -11.81 -59.85
N ALA A 15 21.01 -10.55 -59.47
CA ALA A 15 21.83 -9.33 -59.71
C ALA A 15 21.74 -8.50 -61.01
N GLY A 16 22.01 -7.19 -60.85
CA GLY A 16 21.97 -6.11 -61.88
C GLY A 16 20.65 -5.34 -61.85
N LEU A 17 20.38 -4.33 -61.00
CA LEU A 17 21.19 -3.19 -60.51
C LEU A 17 21.43 -2.11 -61.60
N LEU A 18 21.18 -0.84 -61.22
CA LEU A 18 21.25 0.42 -61.99
C LEU A 18 20.03 0.70 -62.89
N GLY A 19 19.38 1.86 -62.84
CA GLY A 19 19.47 3.05 -61.97
C GLY A 19 18.53 4.14 -62.53
N VAL A 20 18.27 5.31 -61.97
CA VAL A 20 18.57 6.03 -60.71
C VAL A 20 17.93 7.43 -60.90
N ALA A 21 17.55 8.13 -59.81
CA ALA A 21 17.07 9.54 -59.77
C ALA A 21 15.68 9.83 -60.42
N ALA A 22 14.86 10.80 -59.98
CA ALA A 22 14.81 11.68 -58.80
C ALA A 22 13.44 12.43 -58.79
N ILE A 23 12.91 13.10 -57.75
CA ILE A 23 13.06 13.16 -56.27
C ILE A 23 11.80 13.90 -55.75
N ALA A 24 11.16 13.47 -54.65
CA ALA A 24 10.48 14.33 -53.63
C ALA A 24 9.48 13.60 -52.70
N MET A 25 9.48 13.99 -51.42
CA MET A 25 8.45 13.83 -50.39
C MET A 25 7.91 12.41 -50.04
N ILE A 26 8.38 11.89 -48.91
CA ILE A 26 7.55 11.06 -48.01
C ILE A 26 7.48 11.76 -46.67
N ALA A 27 6.25 12.07 -46.23
CA ALA A 27 5.99 12.71 -44.95
C ALA A 27 5.99 11.70 -43.79
N TRP A 28 6.16 12.23 -42.59
CA TRP A 28 6.05 11.54 -41.30
C TRP A 28 4.91 10.51 -41.22
N PHE A 29 5.25 9.31 -40.74
CA PHE A 29 4.32 8.53 -39.92
C PHE A 29 4.63 8.77 -38.45
N ILE A 30 3.84 9.64 -37.80
CA ILE A 30 3.82 9.71 -36.34
C ILE A 30 3.18 8.41 -35.84
N HIS A 31 3.96 7.56 -35.18
CA HIS A 31 3.39 6.51 -34.35
C HIS A 31 2.83 7.20 -33.09
N THR A 32 1.54 7.51 -33.09
CA THR A 32 0.84 7.84 -31.84
C THR A 32 0.88 6.60 -30.96
N PRO A 33 1.44 6.65 -29.73
CA PRO A 33 1.35 5.52 -28.82
C PRO A 33 -0.13 5.22 -28.55
N PRO A 34 -0.50 3.96 -28.26
CA PRO A 34 -1.86 3.65 -27.87
C PRO A 34 -2.22 4.48 -26.64
N LYS A 35 -3.44 5.04 -26.62
CA LYS A 35 -3.99 5.64 -25.41
C LYS A 35 -3.83 4.65 -24.26
N SER A 36 -3.40 5.14 -23.11
CA SER A 36 -3.39 4.39 -21.86
C SER A 36 -4.73 3.65 -21.70
N GLU A 37 -4.68 2.40 -21.22
CA GLU A 37 -5.90 1.75 -20.71
C GLU A 37 -6.55 2.75 -19.74
N GLU A 38 -7.79 3.16 -20.04
CA GLU A 38 -8.54 4.06 -19.17
C GLU A 38 -8.42 3.55 -17.74
N LEU A 39 -8.12 4.46 -16.81
CA LEU A 39 -8.08 4.18 -15.39
C LEU A 39 -9.29 3.32 -15.02
N GLN A 40 -9.07 2.03 -14.75
CA GLN A 40 -9.91 1.27 -13.84
C GLN A 40 -9.70 1.83 -12.43
N MET A 41 -10.09 3.10 -12.25
CA MET A 41 -10.78 3.47 -11.03
C MET A 41 -11.90 2.46 -10.89
N ILE A 42 -12.04 1.88 -9.71
CA ILE A 42 -13.16 1.02 -9.41
C ILE A 42 -14.38 1.95 -9.48
N LYS A 43 -15.07 1.98 -10.63
CA LYS A 43 -16.34 2.70 -10.80
C LYS A 43 -17.35 2.07 -9.85
N VAL A 44 -17.37 2.57 -8.61
CA VAL A 44 -18.47 2.34 -7.69
C VAL A 44 -19.71 2.87 -8.43
N GLY A 45 -20.71 2.03 -8.62
CA GLY A 45 -21.82 2.36 -9.51
C GLY A 45 -22.58 3.56 -8.94
N ALA A 46 -22.38 4.75 -9.51
CA ALA A 46 -23.10 5.95 -9.10
C ALA A 46 -24.58 5.80 -9.47
N ALA A 47 -25.44 5.89 -8.48
CA ALA A 47 -26.84 6.26 -8.63
C ALA A 47 -26.99 7.77 -8.41
N SER A 48 -28.22 8.26 -8.56
CA SER A 48 -28.59 9.67 -8.65
C SER A 48 -27.77 10.62 -7.76
N PRO A 49 -27.33 11.77 -8.31
CA PRO A 49 -26.65 12.80 -7.53
C PRO A 49 -27.58 13.34 -6.43
N VAL A 50 -27.02 13.57 -5.25
CA VAL A 50 -27.67 14.25 -4.12
C VAL A 50 -27.44 15.75 -4.23
N TRP A 51 -26.21 16.15 -4.55
CA TRP A 51 -25.86 17.50 -4.99
C TRP A 51 -24.52 17.49 -5.72
N LYS A 52 -24.29 18.54 -6.53
CA LYS A 52 -22.99 18.91 -7.08
C LYS A 52 -22.77 20.40 -6.85
N LEU A 53 -21.55 20.76 -6.47
CA LEU A 53 -21.07 22.13 -6.31
C LEU A 53 -19.88 22.32 -7.25
N GLY A 54 -19.90 23.42 -7.99
CA GLY A 54 -18.89 23.78 -8.97
C GLY A 54 -18.97 23.04 -10.31
N GLN A 55 -18.22 23.57 -11.26
CA GLN A 55 -18.03 23.05 -12.61
C GLN A 55 -16.70 22.32 -12.73
N ARG A 56 -16.55 21.63 -13.86
CA ARG A 56 -15.38 20.80 -14.15
C ARG A 56 -14.51 21.50 -15.18
N ASP A 57 -13.96 22.65 -14.82
CA ASP A 57 -13.30 23.57 -15.75
C ASP A 57 -11.87 23.96 -15.35
N ASP A 58 -11.29 23.25 -14.38
CA ASP A 58 -9.97 23.50 -13.78
C ASP A 58 -9.85 24.86 -13.05
N SER A 59 -10.97 25.34 -12.48
CA SER A 59 -11.09 26.65 -11.84
C SER A 59 -11.75 26.56 -10.46
N SER A 60 -11.32 27.44 -9.55
CA SER A 60 -12.02 27.72 -8.29
C SER A 60 -12.72 29.08 -8.31
N ALA A 61 -12.84 29.71 -9.49
CA ALA A 61 -13.28 31.10 -9.62
C ALA A 61 -14.75 31.32 -9.24
N GLU A 62 -15.63 30.36 -9.53
CA GLU A 62 -17.06 30.44 -9.19
C GLU A 62 -17.35 30.42 -7.68
N PHE A 63 -16.40 29.92 -6.87
CA PHE A 63 -16.44 29.97 -5.41
C PHE A 63 -15.87 31.28 -4.83
N LYS A 64 -15.29 32.16 -5.66
CA LYS A 64 -14.71 33.43 -5.21
C LYS A 64 -15.76 34.54 -5.25
N GLY A 65 -16.10 35.08 -4.08
CA GLY A 65 -16.93 36.27 -4.00
C GLY A 65 -18.42 36.03 -4.31
N VAL A 66 -18.89 34.78 -4.19
CA VAL A 66 -20.30 34.57 -3.87
C VAL A 66 -20.56 35.33 -2.57
N VAL A 67 -21.50 36.25 -2.63
CA VAL A 67 -22.14 36.91 -1.49
C VAL A 67 -23.61 36.69 -1.73
N GLY A 68 -24.30 36.01 -0.81
CA GLY A 68 -25.69 35.57 -0.99
C GLY A 68 -26.67 36.60 -1.55
N LYS A 69 -26.79 36.64 -2.88
CA LYS A 69 -27.97 37.04 -3.65
C LYS A 69 -28.07 36.13 -4.87
N ASP A 70 -29.27 35.61 -5.03
CA ASP A 70 -29.71 34.66 -6.06
C ASP A 70 -29.10 33.26 -5.96
N ASN A 71 -29.98 32.27 -6.13
CA ASN A 71 -29.65 30.86 -5.89
C ASN A 71 -28.49 30.42 -6.81
N VAL A 72 -27.44 29.85 -6.22
CA VAL A 72 -26.46 29.06 -6.99
C VAL A 72 -27.24 28.02 -7.77
N ASN A 73 -27.11 28.05 -9.10
CA ASN A 73 -27.91 27.20 -9.98
C ASN A 73 -27.49 25.74 -9.78
N ILE A 74 -28.24 25.01 -8.96
CA ILE A 74 -28.09 23.57 -8.76
C ILE A 74 -28.57 22.88 -10.04
N SER A 75 -27.69 22.81 -11.05
CA SER A 75 -27.99 22.12 -12.29
C SER A 75 -28.05 20.62 -12.03
N ALA A 76 -29.27 20.07 -11.96
CA ALA A 76 -29.46 18.65 -12.17
C ALA A 76 -28.83 18.26 -13.52
N ALA A 77 -28.07 17.15 -13.55
CA ALA A 77 -27.26 16.79 -14.70
C ALA A 77 -28.12 16.61 -15.97
N SER A 78 -28.00 17.54 -16.91
CA SER A 78 -28.66 17.44 -18.21
C SER A 78 -27.89 16.46 -19.10
N THR A 79 -28.39 15.22 -19.21
CA THR A 79 -27.96 14.28 -20.24
C THR A 79 -28.33 14.83 -21.62
N GLU A 80 -27.33 15.02 -22.48
CA GLU A 80 -27.58 15.38 -23.89
C GLU A 80 -28.33 14.25 -24.60
N SER A 81 -29.54 14.54 -25.09
CA SER A 81 -30.11 13.79 -26.22
C SER A 81 -31.00 14.70 -27.05
N SER A 82 -30.79 14.68 -28.36
CA SER A 82 -31.50 15.53 -29.32
C SER A 82 -32.82 14.90 -29.78
N ALA A 83 -33.96 15.52 -29.49
CA ALA A 83 -35.21 15.28 -30.21
C ALA A 83 -36.13 16.50 -30.17
N LYS A 84 -36.69 16.87 -31.34
CA LYS A 84 -37.79 17.86 -31.44
C LYS A 84 -39.12 17.16 -31.14
N GLY A 85 -39.98 17.77 -30.33
CA GLY A 85 -41.36 17.31 -30.10
C GLY A 85 -42.19 18.38 -29.40
N THR A 86 -43.43 18.58 -29.86
CA THR A 86 -44.32 19.67 -29.42
C THR A 86 -45.24 19.31 -28.25
N SER A 87 -45.75 20.34 -27.59
CA SER A 87 -46.61 20.37 -26.38
C SER A 87 -47.80 19.38 -26.32
N SER A 88 -48.13 18.89 -25.12
CA SER A 88 -49.23 19.45 -24.28
C SER A 88 -49.64 18.53 -23.10
N ALA A 89 -50.53 19.07 -22.25
CA ALA A 89 -51.28 18.44 -21.15
C ALA A 89 -50.57 18.24 -19.79
N MET A 90 -51.16 18.86 -18.76
CA MET A 90 -50.85 18.60 -17.35
C MET A 90 -51.48 17.28 -16.90
N SER A 91 -50.74 16.47 -16.14
CA SER A 91 -51.30 15.49 -15.22
C SER A 91 -50.68 15.67 -13.84
N ILE A 92 -51.46 15.42 -12.81
CA ILE A 92 -51.04 15.55 -11.41
C ILE A 92 -50.11 14.37 -11.11
N ALA A 93 -48.85 14.65 -10.83
CA ALA A 93 -47.83 13.65 -10.49
C ALA A 93 -47.37 13.81 -9.03
N GLU A 94 -47.05 12.68 -8.41
CA GLU A 94 -46.68 12.58 -7.00
C GLU A 94 -45.42 13.40 -6.68
N SER A 95 -45.41 13.99 -5.48
CA SER A 95 -44.32 14.81 -4.95
C SER A 95 -43.05 13.98 -4.68
N THR A 96 -42.33 13.63 -5.74
CA THR A 96 -40.99 13.05 -5.70
C THR A 96 -39.97 14.14 -5.41
N THR A 97 -39.85 14.55 -4.15
CA THR A 97 -38.82 15.50 -3.73
C THR A 97 -37.45 14.83 -3.78
N ALA A 98 -36.76 14.98 -4.92
CA ALA A 98 -35.37 14.58 -5.06
C ALA A 98 -34.51 15.14 -3.90
N PRO A 99 -33.38 14.50 -3.55
CA PRO A 99 -32.51 15.00 -2.49
C PRO A 99 -32.08 16.45 -2.75
N VAL A 100 -32.07 17.28 -1.70
CA VAL A 100 -31.79 18.72 -1.82
C VAL A 100 -30.70 19.14 -0.84
N LEU A 101 -29.75 19.94 -1.31
CA LEU A 101 -28.82 20.68 -0.46
C LEU A 101 -29.57 21.81 0.26
N LEU A 102 -29.50 21.83 1.59
CA LEU A 102 -30.20 22.79 2.45
C LEU A 102 -29.29 23.94 2.92
N SER A 103 -27.96 23.79 2.85
CA SER A 103 -27.03 24.87 3.20
C SER A 103 -27.18 26.06 2.27
N SER A 104 -27.46 27.22 2.85
CA SER A 104 -27.34 28.53 2.21
C SER A 104 -26.15 29.29 2.79
N GLY A 105 -25.39 29.97 1.94
CA GLY A 105 -24.16 30.68 2.32
C GLY A 105 -23.01 30.43 1.34
N ASP A 106 -21.93 31.16 1.52
CA ASP A 106 -20.83 31.21 0.56
C ASP A 106 -19.94 29.96 0.72
N ILE A 107 -19.82 29.16 -0.34
CA ILE A 107 -18.92 28.00 -0.37
C ILE A 107 -17.53 28.51 -0.76
N PRO A 108 -16.49 28.29 0.05
CA PRO A 108 -15.16 28.81 -0.25
C PRO A 108 -14.51 28.03 -1.42
N PRO A 109 -13.47 28.58 -2.08
CA PRO A 109 -12.73 27.91 -3.16
C PRO A 109 -11.85 26.73 -2.70
N GLY A 110 -11.96 26.32 -1.45
CA GLY A 110 -11.10 25.37 -0.75
C GLY A 110 -11.10 25.61 0.76
N LEU A 111 -10.42 24.77 1.54
CA LEU A 111 -10.21 25.02 2.98
C LEU A 111 -8.77 25.44 3.26
N ASN A 112 -8.61 26.26 4.29
CA ASN A 112 -7.32 26.68 4.84
C ASN A 112 -7.43 26.71 6.37
N ALA A 113 -6.56 25.97 7.06
CA ALA A 113 -6.61 25.81 8.52
C ALA A 113 -6.48 27.14 9.29
N SER A 114 -5.84 28.15 8.70
CA SER A 114 -5.68 29.49 9.27
C SER A 114 -6.87 30.44 9.05
N MET A 115 -7.79 30.12 8.14
CA MET A 115 -8.83 31.06 7.68
C MET A 115 -10.25 30.48 7.73
N ASN A 116 -10.42 29.27 7.18
CA ASN A 116 -11.67 28.56 7.05
C ASN A 116 -11.40 27.04 7.21
N PRO A 117 -11.17 26.57 8.44
CA PRO A 117 -10.73 25.20 8.71
C PRO A 117 -11.82 24.13 8.50
N GLU A 118 -13.07 24.53 8.30
CA GLU A 118 -14.18 23.60 8.08
C GLU A 118 -15.27 24.16 7.15
N LEU A 119 -16.00 23.24 6.52
CA LEU A 119 -17.22 23.48 5.74
C LEU A 119 -18.26 22.43 6.15
N SER A 120 -19.47 22.87 6.52
CA SER A 120 -20.58 21.98 6.86
C SER A 120 -21.74 22.14 5.86
N LEU A 121 -22.08 21.05 5.18
CA LEU A 121 -23.14 20.98 4.18
C LEU A 121 -24.32 20.17 4.72
N GLN A 122 -25.47 20.82 4.88
CA GLN A 122 -26.72 20.17 5.24
C GLN A 122 -27.45 19.72 3.98
N TYR A 123 -28.00 18.51 3.97
CA TYR A 123 -28.78 17.98 2.85
C TYR A 123 -29.90 17.08 3.35
N LYS A 124 -30.98 16.95 2.57
CA LYS A 124 -32.12 16.08 2.91
C LYS A 124 -32.07 14.77 2.11
N LEU A 125 -32.31 13.66 2.80
CA LEU A 125 -32.60 12.35 2.22
C LEU A 125 -34.03 11.93 2.60
N ASP A 126 -34.85 11.49 1.64
CA ASP A 126 -36.18 10.95 1.98
C ASP A 126 -36.07 9.58 2.66
N GLN A 127 -35.12 8.75 2.22
CA GLN A 127 -34.77 7.47 2.83
C GLN A 127 -33.25 7.24 2.79
N VAL A 128 -32.73 6.41 3.69
CA VAL A 128 -31.31 6.03 3.72
C VAL A 128 -30.97 5.19 2.48
N PRO A 129 -30.00 5.60 1.63
CA PRO A 129 -29.57 4.80 0.47
C PRO A 129 -29.06 3.41 0.89
N PRO A 130 -29.60 2.30 0.33
CA PRO A 130 -29.37 0.95 0.84
C PRO A 130 -27.93 0.43 0.67
N ASN A 131 -27.13 1.14 -0.13
CA ASN A 131 -25.73 0.85 -0.45
C ASN A 131 -24.75 1.93 0.08
N GLY A 132 -25.23 2.94 0.81
CA GLY A 132 -24.44 4.11 1.18
C GLY A 132 -24.28 5.13 0.03
N MET A 133 -23.31 6.01 0.18
CA MET A 133 -23.07 7.16 -0.69
C MET A 133 -21.58 7.33 -1.00
N ILE A 134 -21.26 8.09 -2.04
CA ILE A 134 -19.88 8.47 -2.39
C ILE A 134 -19.76 10.00 -2.41
N PHE A 135 -18.81 10.52 -1.65
CA PHE A 135 -18.35 11.90 -1.74
C PHE A 135 -17.17 11.97 -2.71
N ARG A 136 -17.18 12.96 -3.61
CA ARG A 136 -16.14 13.19 -4.61
C ARG A 136 -15.63 14.61 -4.50
N VAL A 137 -14.32 14.78 -4.63
CA VAL A 137 -13.67 16.10 -4.69
C VAL A 137 -12.54 16.07 -5.71
N ARG A 138 -12.43 17.13 -6.51
CA ARG A 138 -11.24 17.42 -7.31
C ARG A 138 -10.44 18.55 -6.69
N ILE A 139 -9.20 18.26 -6.34
CA ILE A 139 -8.24 19.25 -5.85
C ILE A 139 -7.45 19.81 -7.04
N LEU A 140 -7.24 21.13 -7.05
CA LEU A 140 -6.51 21.86 -8.09
C LEU A 140 -5.06 22.22 -7.70
N ASP A 141 -4.86 22.59 -6.43
CA ASP A 141 -3.57 22.82 -5.81
C ASP A 141 -3.68 22.66 -4.29
N ALA A 142 -2.55 22.38 -3.63
CA ALA A 142 -2.44 22.21 -2.19
C ALA A 142 -1.01 22.51 -1.69
N GLY A 143 -0.92 22.95 -0.44
CA GLY A 143 0.37 23.20 0.23
C GLY A 143 1.24 21.93 0.34
N LYS A 144 2.57 22.09 0.26
CA LYS A 144 3.54 20.97 0.32
C LYS A 144 3.59 20.19 1.64
N ALA A 145 2.87 20.65 2.68
CA ALA A 145 2.81 19.96 3.98
C ALA A 145 1.93 18.69 3.96
N VAL A 146 1.34 18.33 2.83
CA VAL A 146 0.37 17.22 2.70
C VAL A 146 -0.85 17.43 3.60
N PRO A 147 -1.74 18.39 3.27
CA PRO A 147 -2.97 18.65 4.01
C PRO A 147 -3.86 17.42 4.13
N GLN A 148 -4.67 17.40 5.20
CA GLN A 148 -5.63 16.32 5.44
C GLN A 148 -7.04 16.90 5.50
N MET A 149 -7.97 16.25 4.81
CA MET A 149 -9.41 16.55 4.89
C MET A 149 -10.10 15.41 5.63
N ALA A 150 -10.41 15.62 6.91
CA ALA A 150 -11.29 14.73 7.66
C ALA A 150 -12.73 14.96 7.21
N VAL A 151 -13.43 13.89 6.85
CA VAL A 151 -14.81 13.90 6.35
C VAL A 151 -15.70 13.18 7.35
N PHE A 152 -16.70 13.89 7.85
CA PHE A 152 -17.67 13.38 8.82
C PHE A 152 -19.08 13.38 8.23
N SER A 153 -19.79 12.27 8.39
CA SER A 153 -21.24 12.17 8.15
C SER A 153 -21.95 12.10 9.50
N ASN A 154 -22.85 13.04 9.76
CA ASN A 154 -23.65 13.10 11.00
C ASN A 154 -22.79 12.96 12.29
N HIS A 155 -21.69 13.72 12.36
CA HIS A 155 -20.67 13.71 13.42
C HIS A 155 -19.80 12.43 13.54
N GLN A 156 -20.00 11.40 12.73
CA GLN A 156 -19.14 10.22 12.69
C GLN A 156 -18.10 10.35 11.56
N LEU A 157 -16.84 9.99 11.82
CA LEU A 157 -15.79 10.01 10.80
C LEU A 157 -16.08 8.96 9.70
N SER A 158 -16.19 9.42 8.45
CA SER A 158 -16.30 8.59 7.25
C SER A 158 -14.93 8.26 6.65
N GLY A 159 -13.94 9.14 6.84
CA GLY A 159 -12.54 8.92 6.47
C GLY A 159 -11.71 10.20 6.48
N ILE A 160 -10.43 10.09 6.12
CA ILE A 160 -9.51 11.24 6.03
C ILE A 160 -8.82 11.16 4.66
N ILE A 161 -8.99 12.17 3.82
CA ILE A 161 -8.32 12.25 2.51
C ILE A 161 -6.92 12.86 2.72
N GLN A 162 -5.88 12.15 2.29
CA GLN A 162 -4.50 12.66 2.23
C GLN A 162 -4.31 13.42 0.92
N ILE A 163 -4.10 14.73 1.00
CA ILE A 163 -3.99 15.60 -0.17
C ILE A 163 -2.50 15.89 -0.40
N ALA A 164 -1.91 15.27 -1.42
CA ALA A 164 -0.56 15.64 -1.84
C ALA A 164 -0.57 17.03 -2.50
N GLY A 165 0.44 17.85 -2.19
CA GLY A 165 0.55 19.22 -2.68
C GLY A 165 1.98 19.57 -3.08
N VAL A 166 2.11 20.47 -4.04
CA VAL A 166 3.41 20.98 -4.55
C VAL A 166 3.52 22.49 -4.45
N SER A 167 2.51 23.17 -3.92
CA SER A 167 2.58 24.61 -3.70
C SER A 167 3.66 24.92 -2.65
N GLY A 168 4.62 25.78 -3.02
CA GLY A 168 5.81 26.08 -2.22
C GLY A 168 7.01 25.15 -2.41
N THR A 169 7.02 24.26 -3.42
CA THR A 169 8.19 23.41 -3.77
C THR A 169 9.05 23.92 -4.91
N GLY A 170 8.60 24.94 -5.65
CA GLY A 170 9.21 25.36 -6.93
C GLY A 170 8.77 24.54 -8.14
N SER A 171 7.84 23.58 -7.98
CA SER A 171 7.27 22.84 -9.12
C SER A 171 6.65 23.77 -10.16
N ALA A 172 7.01 23.58 -11.44
CA ALA A 172 6.38 24.25 -12.57
C ALA A 172 4.98 23.70 -12.93
N TYR A 173 4.54 22.63 -12.25
CA TYR A 173 3.29 21.93 -12.50
C TYR A 173 2.52 21.74 -11.19
N ASN A 174 1.23 22.05 -11.18
CA ASN A 174 0.34 21.73 -10.07
C ASN A 174 0.01 20.23 -10.04
N PHE A 175 -0.36 19.71 -8.86
CA PHE A 175 -0.91 18.37 -8.73
C PHE A 175 -2.43 18.41 -8.63
N LYS A 176 -3.10 18.31 -9.78
CA LYS A 176 -4.55 18.17 -9.87
C LYS A 176 -4.93 16.72 -9.62
N ASN A 177 -5.84 16.41 -8.69
CA ASN A 177 -6.21 15.03 -8.42
C ASN A 177 -7.66 14.87 -7.94
N ASN A 178 -8.31 13.79 -8.37
CA ASN A 178 -9.62 13.38 -7.92
C ASN A 178 -9.50 12.45 -6.70
N TYR A 179 -10.35 12.65 -5.70
CA TYR A 179 -10.47 11.76 -4.55
C TYR A 179 -11.91 11.30 -4.38
N GLU A 180 -12.08 10.05 -3.95
CA GLU A 180 -13.37 9.42 -3.68
C GLU A 180 -13.43 8.93 -2.23
N LEU A 181 -14.56 9.15 -1.56
CA LEU A 181 -14.77 8.69 -0.19
C LEU A 181 -16.13 8.04 -0.01
N TYR A 182 -16.14 6.77 0.40
CA TYR A 182 -17.34 6.00 0.71
C TYR A 182 -17.90 6.39 2.08
N ILE A 183 -19.18 6.75 2.10
CA ILE A 183 -19.95 7.02 3.31
C ILE A 183 -20.89 5.82 3.52
N PRO A 184 -20.66 4.99 4.56
CA PRO A 184 -21.54 3.87 4.88
C PRO A 184 -22.96 4.35 5.20
N LYS A 185 -23.96 3.57 4.78
CA LYS A 185 -25.38 3.87 5.07
C LYS A 185 -25.68 3.96 6.56
N GLU A 186 -24.89 3.28 7.38
CA GLU A 186 -25.01 3.25 8.83
C GLU A 186 -24.58 4.59 9.48
N GLN A 187 -24.00 5.52 8.70
CA GLN A 187 -23.72 6.91 9.10
C GLN A 187 -24.77 7.91 8.57
N LEU A 188 -25.87 7.43 7.97
CA LEU A 188 -26.90 8.24 7.31
C LEU A 188 -28.27 8.06 7.98
N GLN A 189 -29.14 9.06 7.83
CA GLN A 189 -30.52 9.02 8.33
C GLN A 189 -31.53 9.54 7.28
N SER A 190 -32.81 9.21 7.46
CA SER A 190 -33.89 9.92 6.75
C SER A 190 -34.04 11.33 7.34
N GLY A 191 -34.45 12.29 6.53
CA GLY A 191 -34.51 13.70 6.88
C GLY A 191 -33.17 14.41 6.66
N VAL A 192 -32.85 15.35 7.55
CA VAL A 192 -31.66 16.21 7.43
C VAL A 192 -30.40 15.45 7.85
N ASN A 193 -29.37 15.52 7.03
CA ASN A 193 -28.04 14.98 7.26
C ASN A 193 -27.01 16.12 7.17
N VAL A 194 -25.85 15.94 7.80
CA VAL A 194 -24.72 16.89 7.76
C VAL A 194 -23.46 16.20 7.26
N LEU A 195 -22.88 16.71 6.17
CA LEU A 195 -21.52 16.39 5.75
C LEU A 195 -20.58 17.51 6.21
N LYS A 196 -19.62 17.22 7.09
CA LYS A 196 -18.61 18.17 7.56
C LYS A 196 -17.25 17.79 6.99
N LEU A 197 -16.64 18.72 6.24
CA LEU A 197 -15.27 18.67 5.76
C LEU A 197 -14.41 19.52 6.69
N LYS A 198 -13.28 18.98 7.20
CA LYS A 198 -12.44 19.66 8.19
C LYS A 198 -10.95 19.47 7.90
N THR A 199 -10.16 20.54 8.00
CA THR A 199 -8.70 20.49 7.94
C THR A 199 -8.12 19.76 9.16
N ALA A 200 -7.20 18.83 8.96
CA ALA A 200 -6.45 18.19 10.03
C ALA A 200 -4.93 18.40 9.87
N ARG A 201 -4.27 18.62 11.02
CA ARG A 201 -2.80 18.72 11.15
C ARG A 201 -2.15 17.34 11.16
N CYS A 202 -0.83 17.26 11.02
CA CYS A 202 -0.11 16.06 11.43
C CYS A 202 -0.34 15.80 12.94
N LEU A 203 -0.38 14.53 13.37
CA LEU A 203 -0.74 14.15 14.75
C LEU A 203 0.10 14.85 15.83
N TYR A 204 1.36 15.15 15.49
CA TYR A 204 2.36 15.71 16.40
C TYR A 204 2.52 17.22 16.27
N CYS A 205 1.87 17.84 15.28
CA CYS A 205 2.09 19.22 14.84
C CYS A 205 1.26 20.23 15.63
N SER A 206 1.79 21.45 15.74
CA SER A 206 1.12 22.58 16.38
C SER A 206 0.40 23.46 15.34
N SER A 207 -0.27 24.52 15.78
CA SER A 207 -0.85 25.53 14.88
C SER A 207 0.18 26.24 13.98
N ALA A 208 1.49 26.09 14.22
CA ALA A 208 2.52 26.56 13.29
C ALA A 208 2.39 25.93 11.89
N GLU A 209 1.86 24.70 11.80
CA GLU A 209 1.59 24.02 10.54
C GLU A 209 0.48 24.71 9.70
N ASP A 210 -0.48 25.40 10.33
CA ASP A 210 -1.75 25.85 9.72
C ASP A 210 -1.57 26.73 8.48
N LYS A 211 -0.47 27.50 8.40
CA LYS A 211 -0.12 28.32 7.24
C LYS A 211 0.13 27.50 5.96
N ASN A 212 0.39 26.20 6.10
CA ASN A 212 0.66 25.25 5.02
C ASN A 212 -0.47 24.21 4.83
N VAL A 213 -1.46 24.16 5.72
CA VAL A 213 -2.59 23.22 5.64
C VAL A 213 -3.74 23.88 4.88
N TRP A 214 -3.63 23.89 3.55
CA TRP A 214 -4.65 24.43 2.67
C TRP A 214 -4.68 23.73 1.30
N TRP A 215 -5.83 23.79 0.64
CA TRP A 215 -6.03 23.33 -0.73
C TRP A 215 -7.11 24.16 -1.43
N THR A 216 -7.21 24.03 -2.76
CA THR A 216 -8.32 24.55 -3.56
C THR A 216 -8.97 23.44 -4.37
N TRP A 217 -10.28 23.55 -4.64
CA TRP A 217 -11.05 22.56 -5.41
C TRP A 217 -11.66 23.12 -6.70
N ASP A 218 -11.92 22.20 -7.63
CA ASP A 218 -12.64 22.41 -8.91
C ASP A 218 -14.13 22.10 -8.68
N ASP A 219 -14.44 20.85 -8.33
CA ASP A 219 -15.80 20.41 -8.02
C ASP A 219 -15.88 19.50 -6.79
N LEU A 220 -17.06 19.54 -6.17
CA LEU A 220 -17.49 18.67 -5.08
C LEU A 220 -18.82 18.01 -5.46
N SER A 221 -18.95 16.70 -5.30
CA SER A 221 -20.25 16.03 -5.43
C SER A 221 -20.52 15.03 -4.32
N LEU A 222 -21.80 14.76 -4.12
CA LEU A 222 -22.29 13.71 -3.25
C LEU A 222 -23.34 12.91 -4.03
N GLU A 223 -23.11 11.60 -4.15
CA GLU A 223 -23.89 10.70 -5.00
C GLU A 223 -24.35 9.48 -4.21
N THR A 224 -25.52 8.93 -4.56
CA THR A 224 -25.97 7.65 -4.01
C THR A 224 -25.29 6.48 -4.71
N LEU A 225 -25.20 5.31 -4.08
CA LEU A 225 -24.64 4.11 -4.72
C LEU A 225 -25.74 3.18 -5.28
N ALA A 226 -25.65 2.88 -6.58
CA ALA A 226 -26.53 1.97 -7.30
C ALA A 226 -26.36 0.50 -6.86
N SER A 227 -25.15 0.14 -6.42
CA SER A 227 -24.78 -1.18 -5.96
C SER A 227 -23.92 -1.11 -4.69
N PRO A 228 -23.84 -2.17 -3.87
CA PRO A 228 -22.98 -2.18 -2.69
C PRO A 228 -21.53 -1.84 -3.04
N ALA A 229 -20.91 -0.97 -2.26
CA ALA A 229 -19.50 -0.66 -2.39
C ALA A 229 -18.65 -1.94 -2.39
N THR A 230 -17.62 -1.97 -3.24
CA THR A 230 -16.67 -3.09 -3.37
C THR A 230 -15.38 -2.87 -2.59
N GLU A 231 -15.16 -1.65 -2.10
CA GLU A 231 -13.98 -1.17 -1.39
C GLU A 231 -14.38 0.02 -0.48
N PRO A 232 -13.93 0.11 0.78
CA PRO A 232 -14.14 1.27 1.64
C PRO A 232 -13.14 2.38 1.30
N ILE A 233 -13.29 2.98 0.12
CA ILE A 233 -12.40 4.01 -0.39
C ILE A 233 -12.49 5.29 0.44
N HIS A 234 -11.35 5.95 0.73
CA HIS A 234 -11.32 7.27 1.40
C HIS A 234 -10.11 8.10 0.95
N GLY A 235 -10.07 8.41 -0.35
CA GLY A 235 -8.96 9.07 -1.03
C GLY A 235 -8.66 8.37 -2.35
N LYS A 236 -7.63 7.51 -2.35
CA LYS A 236 -7.20 6.66 -3.47
C LYS A 236 -7.13 5.19 -3.05
N TYR A 237 -7.21 4.27 -4.01
CA TYR A 237 -6.85 2.87 -3.80
C TYR A 237 -5.32 2.79 -3.87
N ILE A 238 -4.67 2.55 -2.73
CA ILE A 238 -3.21 2.46 -2.63
C ILE A 238 -2.80 1.08 -2.13
N LEU A 239 -1.56 0.66 -2.40
CA LEU A 239 -0.98 -0.54 -1.79
C LEU A 239 0.37 -0.21 -1.14
N THR A 240 0.69 -0.86 -0.03
CA THR A 240 1.95 -0.62 0.67
C THR A 240 2.59 -1.90 1.19
N GLY A 241 3.89 -1.85 1.43
CA GLY A 241 4.61 -2.92 2.12
C GLY A 241 6.00 -2.52 2.54
N THR A 242 6.89 -3.49 2.67
CA THR A 242 8.29 -3.32 3.06
C THR A 242 9.18 -4.33 2.32
N ASN A 243 10.48 -4.25 2.49
CA ASN A 243 11.41 -5.35 2.26
C ASN A 243 11.63 -6.15 3.57
N VAL A 244 11.65 -7.48 3.51
CA VAL A 244 12.06 -8.36 4.62
C VAL A 244 13.17 -9.27 4.11
N ASN A 245 14.40 -8.99 4.54
CA ASN A 245 15.57 -9.79 4.21
C ASN A 245 16.46 -9.95 5.45
N ASN A 246 17.35 -10.95 5.43
CA ASN A 246 18.35 -11.17 6.45
C ASN A 246 19.67 -10.50 6.03
N LYS A 247 20.42 -9.93 6.98
CA LYS A 247 21.71 -9.25 6.76
C LYS A 247 21.68 -8.34 5.52
N GLU A 248 20.64 -7.53 5.40
CA GLU A 248 20.40 -6.50 4.37
C GLU A 248 20.20 -7.00 2.91
N PHE A 249 20.53 -8.27 2.60
CA PHE A 249 20.56 -8.76 1.20
C PHE A 249 20.03 -10.19 0.96
N TYR A 250 19.80 -11.00 2.00
CA TYR A 250 19.56 -12.43 1.85
C TYR A 250 18.07 -12.81 2.06
N TYR A 251 17.48 -13.41 1.03
CA TYR A 251 16.21 -14.13 1.12
C TYR A 251 16.52 -15.59 1.47
N ASP A 252 16.83 -15.79 2.74
CA ASP A 252 17.07 -17.09 3.36
C ASP A 252 15.89 -17.51 4.26
N GLN A 253 15.93 -18.72 4.83
CA GLN A 253 14.93 -19.20 5.80
C GLN A 253 14.71 -18.24 7.00
N GLY A 254 15.71 -17.42 7.35
CA GLY A 254 15.59 -16.34 8.34
C GLY A 254 14.63 -15.24 7.88
N ALA A 255 14.72 -14.80 6.62
CA ALA A 255 13.77 -13.88 6.01
C ALA A 255 12.37 -14.52 5.87
N VAL A 256 12.29 -15.76 5.37
CA VAL A 256 11.03 -16.51 5.17
C VAL A 256 10.23 -16.62 6.47
N LYS A 257 10.85 -17.02 7.58
CA LYS A 257 10.14 -17.20 8.86
C LYS A 257 9.71 -15.89 9.54
N HIS A 258 10.41 -14.77 9.28
CA HIS A 258 10.02 -13.46 9.81
C HIS A 258 8.91 -12.80 8.99
N LEU A 259 8.80 -13.12 7.70
CA LEU A 259 7.84 -12.50 6.78
C LEU A 259 6.39 -12.53 7.30
N PRO A 260 5.78 -13.67 7.70
CA PRO A 260 4.42 -13.71 8.24
C PRO A 260 4.18 -12.78 9.45
N TYR A 261 5.19 -12.66 10.31
CA TYR A 261 5.11 -11.86 11.53
C TYR A 261 5.10 -10.36 11.17
N VAL A 262 6.00 -9.95 10.27
CA VAL A 262 6.06 -8.56 9.76
C VAL A 262 4.77 -8.18 9.01
N LEU A 263 4.28 -9.05 8.11
CA LEU A 263 3.07 -8.79 7.31
C LEU A 263 1.84 -8.53 8.18
N LYS A 264 1.61 -9.36 9.22
CA LYS A 264 0.46 -9.21 10.13
C LYS A 264 0.65 -8.03 11.09
N TRP A 265 1.84 -7.82 11.63
CA TRP A 265 2.09 -6.75 12.60
C TRP A 265 2.02 -5.35 11.97
N LEU A 266 2.46 -5.19 10.72
CA LEU A 266 2.27 -3.94 9.96
C LEU A 266 0.84 -3.76 9.42
N GLY A 267 -0.02 -4.78 9.51
CA GLY A 267 -1.41 -4.71 9.06
C GLY A 267 -1.61 -4.79 7.55
N ILE A 268 -0.59 -5.25 6.80
CA ILE A 268 -0.59 -5.30 5.33
C ILE A 268 -0.98 -6.67 4.76
N ALA A 269 -1.04 -7.71 5.59
CA ALA A 269 -1.42 -9.05 5.16
C ALA A 269 -2.82 -9.15 4.51
N TYR A 270 -3.04 -10.23 3.77
CA TYR A 270 -4.32 -10.75 3.29
C TYR A 270 -5.10 -9.90 2.27
N SER A 271 -4.69 -8.67 1.97
CA SER A 271 -5.46 -7.69 1.19
C SER A 271 -4.84 -7.25 -0.15
N GLY A 272 -3.84 -7.96 -0.67
CA GLY A 272 -3.27 -7.71 -2.00
C GLY A 272 -2.14 -6.67 -2.03
N ASN A 273 -1.62 -6.28 -0.87
CA ASN A 273 -0.48 -5.37 -0.71
C ASN A 273 0.81 -5.88 -1.37
N VAL A 274 1.80 -5.01 -1.58
CA VAL A 274 3.00 -5.31 -2.39
C VAL A 274 4.31 -5.25 -1.59
N MET A 275 5.15 -6.28 -1.75
CA MET A 275 6.45 -6.40 -1.10
C MET A 275 7.59 -6.34 -2.13
N ARG A 276 8.75 -5.80 -1.74
CA ARG A 276 9.93 -5.74 -2.63
C ARG A 276 10.90 -6.88 -2.34
N VAL A 277 11.46 -7.48 -3.39
CA VAL A 277 12.35 -8.64 -3.33
C VAL A 277 13.62 -8.35 -4.14
N THR A 278 14.68 -7.94 -3.44
CA THR A 278 15.94 -7.39 -3.98
C THR A 278 17.08 -8.41 -4.01
N CYS A 279 16.85 -9.58 -4.62
CA CYS A 279 17.85 -10.66 -4.61
C CYS A 279 18.84 -10.51 -5.80
N ALA A 280 19.74 -9.52 -5.71
CA ALA A 280 20.60 -9.13 -6.83
C ALA A 280 21.58 -10.25 -7.28
N SER A 281 21.64 -10.49 -8.60
CA SER A 281 22.35 -11.62 -9.25
C SER A 281 23.88 -11.58 -9.20
N ASN A 282 24.48 -10.55 -8.59
CA ASN A 282 25.90 -10.49 -8.25
C ASN A 282 26.16 -10.81 -6.76
N VAL A 283 25.12 -10.86 -5.92
CA VAL A 283 25.20 -11.20 -4.49
C VAL A 283 24.91 -12.70 -4.32
N ASN A 284 25.97 -13.51 -4.36
CA ASN A 284 25.95 -14.98 -4.42
C ASN A 284 24.69 -15.69 -3.86
N LYS A 285 24.58 -15.83 -2.53
CA LYS A 285 23.49 -16.57 -1.87
C LYS A 285 22.22 -15.73 -1.61
N ALA A 286 22.06 -14.57 -2.25
CA ALA A 286 20.94 -13.66 -1.96
C ALA A 286 19.56 -14.29 -2.23
N CYS A 287 19.44 -15.18 -3.21
CA CYS A 287 18.17 -15.79 -3.62
C CYS A 287 17.96 -17.23 -3.08
N THR A 288 18.71 -17.70 -2.07
CA THR A 288 18.75 -19.13 -1.70
C THR A 288 17.37 -19.74 -1.42
N ASP A 289 16.54 -19.07 -0.61
CA ASP A 289 15.20 -19.53 -0.23
C ASP A 289 14.08 -18.63 -0.80
N VAL A 290 14.37 -17.87 -1.85
CA VAL A 290 13.42 -16.88 -2.41
C VAL A 290 12.13 -17.52 -2.97
N GLY A 291 12.18 -18.81 -3.32
CA GLY A 291 10.99 -19.57 -3.74
C GLY A 291 9.99 -19.72 -2.60
N ASP A 292 10.46 -20.10 -1.40
CA ASP A 292 9.63 -20.23 -0.21
C ASP A 292 9.10 -18.86 0.22
N TYR A 293 9.92 -17.81 0.11
CA TYR A 293 9.49 -16.43 0.35
C TYR A 293 8.32 -16.02 -0.57
N TYR A 294 8.41 -16.30 -1.88
CA TYR A 294 7.30 -16.05 -2.82
C TYR A 294 6.06 -16.91 -2.53
N GLN A 295 6.23 -18.16 -2.10
CA GLN A 295 5.13 -19.01 -1.68
C GLN A 295 4.44 -18.48 -0.42
N THR A 296 5.19 -17.97 0.56
CA THR A 296 4.66 -17.29 1.74
C THR A 296 3.92 -16.00 1.37
N LEU A 297 4.45 -15.16 0.46
CA LEU A 297 3.70 -14.01 -0.06
C LEU A 297 2.35 -14.43 -0.67
N LYS A 298 2.33 -15.51 -1.46
CA LYS A 298 1.09 -16.07 -2.02
C LYS A 298 0.10 -16.53 -0.93
N GLN A 299 0.57 -17.22 0.11
CA GLN A 299 -0.28 -17.66 1.24
C GLN A 299 -0.95 -16.48 1.97
N TYR A 300 -0.21 -15.38 2.13
CA TYR A 300 -0.68 -14.17 2.80
C TYR A 300 -1.35 -13.18 1.84
N ASN A 301 -1.71 -13.60 0.62
CA ASN A 301 -2.34 -12.78 -0.43
C ASN A 301 -1.59 -11.44 -0.68
N MET A 302 -0.28 -11.54 -0.88
CA MET A 302 0.62 -10.42 -1.17
C MET A 302 1.14 -10.48 -2.61
N GLN A 303 1.29 -9.30 -3.21
CA GLN A 303 2.01 -9.09 -4.46
C GLN A 303 3.52 -8.95 -4.22
N SER A 304 4.32 -9.13 -5.27
CA SER A 304 5.77 -8.94 -5.25
C SER A 304 6.28 -8.07 -6.40
N SER A 305 7.27 -7.23 -6.08
CA SER A 305 8.12 -6.52 -7.02
C SER A 305 9.54 -7.05 -6.93
N ALA A 306 10.02 -7.70 -7.99
CA ALA A 306 11.35 -8.28 -8.04
C ALA A 306 12.39 -7.29 -8.59
N LEU A 307 13.56 -7.28 -7.96
CA LEU A 307 14.79 -6.69 -8.49
C LEU A 307 15.86 -7.79 -8.43
N TYR A 308 16.29 -8.30 -9.60
CA TYR A 308 17.20 -9.45 -9.69
C TYR A 308 18.45 -9.19 -10.53
N LEU A 309 18.34 -8.68 -11.77
CA LEU A 309 19.52 -8.55 -12.61
C LEU A 309 20.41 -7.40 -12.11
N TYR A 310 21.69 -7.68 -11.92
CA TYR A 310 22.68 -6.65 -11.61
C TYR A 310 23.13 -6.04 -12.94
N THR A 311 22.88 -4.75 -13.12
CA THR A 311 23.17 -4.03 -14.39
C THR A 311 24.62 -3.56 -14.50
N GLY A 312 25.33 -3.46 -13.37
CA GLY A 312 26.60 -2.74 -13.25
C GLY A 312 27.81 -3.37 -13.94
N ASP A 313 27.74 -4.65 -14.31
CA ASP A 313 28.80 -5.39 -15.03
C ASP A 313 28.42 -5.73 -16.48
N ILE A 314 27.22 -5.35 -16.92
CA ILE A 314 26.70 -5.70 -18.25
C ILE A 314 27.33 -4.82 -19.33
N LYS A 315 27.95 -5.47 -20.31
CA LYS A 315 28.36 -4.85 -21.58
C LYS A 315 27.37 -5.28 -22.66
N LEU A 316 26.77 -4.30 -23.33
CA LEU A 316 25.86 -4.55 -24.45
C LEU A 316 26.61 -5.10 -25.66
N GLN A 317 25.87 -5.82 -26.51
CA GLN A 317 26.31 -6.20 -27.84
C GLN A 317 26.38 -4.97 -28.76
N LYS A 318 27.03 -5.10 -29.93
CA LYS A 318 27.20 -3.98 -30.89
C LYS A 318 25.87 -3.42 -31.43
N ASP A 319 24.80 -4.20 -31.40
CA ASP A 319 23.43 -3.81 -31.77
C ASP A 319 22.65 -3.15 -30.62
N GLY A 320 23.27 -2.99 -29.45
CA GLY A 320 22.63 -2.48 -28.24
C GLY A 320 21.79 -3.50 -27.46
N SER A 321 21.79 -4.78 -27.86
CA SER A 321 21.06 -5.84 -27.15
C SER A 321 21.83 -6.36 -25.93
N LEU A 322 21.10 -6.97 -24.99
CA LEU A 322 21.72 -7.68 -23.86
C LEU A 322 22.56 -8.86 -24.36
N PRO A 323 23.72 -9.15 -23.73
CA PRO A 323 24.46 -10.38 -23.98
C PRO A 323 23.65 -11.60 -23.50
N GLU A 324 23.84 -12.77 -24.14
CA GLU A 324 23.04 -13.96 -23.83
C GLU A 324 23.19 -14.41 -22.36
N THR A 325 24.33 -14.15 -21.71
CA THR A 325 24.51 -14.42 -20.27
C THR A 325 23.55 -13.61 -19.38
N ALA A 326 23.26 -12.36 -19.72
CA ALA A 326 22.29 -11.53 -19.02
C ALA A 326 20.84 -11.95 -19.36
N LYS A 327 20.56 -12.25 -20.64
CA LYS A 327 19.27 -12.79 -21.06
C LYS A 327 18.95 -14.11 -20.37
N GLN A 328 19.92 -15.01 -20.26
CA GLN A 328 19.73 -16.32 -19.63
C GLN A 328 19.47 -16.19 -18.12
N LYS A 329 20.21 -15.32 -17.41
CA LYS A 329 19.91 -14.96 -16.01
C LYS A 329 18.44 -14.52 -15.85
N LEU A 330 17.98 -13.56 -16.68
CA LEU A 330 16.59 -13.09 -16.65
C LEU A 330 15.59 -14.20 -16.99
N ARG A 331 15.85 -14.96 -18.06
CA ARG A 331 15.01 -16.06 -18.55
C ARG A 331 14.82 -17.14 -17.50
N ASP A 332 15.86 -17.54 -16.80
CA ASP A 332 15.79 -18.56 -15.75
C ASP A 332 15.03 -18.05 -14.52
N TYR A 333 15.25 -16.79 -14.13
CA TYR A 333 14.52 -16.17 -13.03
C TYR A 333 13.02 -16.05 -13.34
N VAL A 334 12.65 -15.51 -14.50
CA VAL A 334 11.24 -15.33 -14.90
C VAL A 334 10.56 -16.67 -15.19
N LYS A 335 11.25 -17.68 -15.76
CA LYS A 335 10.69 -19.04 -15.89
C LYS A 335 10.42 -19.70 -14.55
N LYS A 336 11.32 -19.53 -13.57
CA LYS A 336 11.21 -20.20 -12.26
C LYS A 336 10.23 -19.51 -11.32
N TYR A 337 10.22 -18.18 -11.30
CA TYR A 337 9.47 -17.39 -10.32
C TYR A 337 8.41 -16.47 -10.92
N GLY A 338 8.38 -16.25 -12.25
CA GLY A 338 7.50 -15.29 -12.90
C GLY A 338 6.01 -15.48 -12.64
N SER A 339 5.57 -16.69 -12.28
CA SER A 339 4.19 -16.94 -11.81
C SER A 339 3.88 -16.32 -10.44
N TYR A 340 4.86 -15.84 -9.68
CA TYR A 340 4.67 -15.14 -8.40
C TYR A 340 4.81 -13.62 -8.51
N LEU A 341 5.36 -13.12 -9.62
CA LEU A 341 5.77 -11.72 -9.79
C LEU A 341 4.68 -10.89 -10.46
N GLN A 342 4.20 -9.84 -9.80
CA GLN A 342 3.31 -8.85 -10.45
C GLN A 342 4.14 -7.72 -11.06
N TYR A 343 5.29 -7.40 -10.44
CA TYR A 343 6.16 -6.31 -10.86
C TYR A 343 7.62 -6.76 -11.00
N TYR A 344 8.35 -6.12 -11.91
CA TYR A 344 9.80 -6.21 -12.03
C TYR A 344 10.41 -4.81 -12.15
N GLU A 345 11.24 -4.44 -11.18
CA GLU A 345 12.00 -3.20 -11.14
C GLU A 345 13.26 -3.34 -12.01
N VAL A 346 13.45 -2.40 -12.96
CA VAL A 346 14.52 -2.51 -13.97
C VAL A 346 15.93 -2.41 -13.38
N ASP A 347 16.14 -1.53 -12.40
CA ASP A 347 17.42 -1.28 -11.72
C ASP A 347 17.19 -0.46 -10.44
N ASN A 348 18.17 -0.39 -9.54
CA ASN A 348 18.10 0.39 -8.30
C ASN A 348 19.03 1.61 -8.38
N GLU A 349 18.47 2.81 -8.33
CA GLU A 349 19.21 4.10 -8.25
C GLU A 349 20.37 4.19 -9.26
N PRO A 350 20.11 3.95 -10.56
CA PRO A 350 21.16 3.74 -11.54
C PRO A 350 22.13 4.92 -11.68
N GLY A 351 21.64 6.15 -11.55
CA GLY A 351 22.46 7.37 -11.53
C GLY A 351 23.33 7.50 -10.29
N LEU A 352 22.90 6.99 -9.13
CA LEU A 352 23.72 6.93 -7.91
C LEU A 352 24.83 5.88 -8.05
N PHE A 353 24.52 4.70 -8.58
CA PHE A 353 25.44 3.56 -8.70
C PHE A 353 26.20 3.47 -10.04
N ASN A 354 26.33 4.59 -10.74
CA ASN A 354 27.10 4.72 -11.98
C ASN A 354 26.71 3.69 -13.06
N ARG A 355 25.41 3.48 -13.27
CA ARG A 355 24.85 2.51 -14.23
C ARG A 355 24.56 3.16 -15.59
N SER A 356 24.61 2.34 -16.63
CA SER A 356 24.33 2.76 -18.00
C SER A 356 22.83 2.79 -18.28
N LYS A 357 22.37 3.93 -18.83
CA LYS A 357 21.02 4.13 -19.38
C LYS A 357 20.73 3.12 -20.49
N ALA A 358 21.72 2.83 -21.33
CA ALA A 358 21.58 1.90 -22.44
C ALA A 358 21.31 0.47 -21.96
N VAL A 359 22.03 0.03 -20.90
CA VAL A 359 21.78 -1.28 -20.26
C VAL A 359 20.37 -1.34 -19.69
N ASN A 360 19.96 -0.31 -18.94
CA ASN A 360 18.61 -0.21 -18.37
C ASN A 360 17.52 -0.29 -19.46
N LEU A 361 17.67 0.44 -20.56
CA LEU A 361 16.76 0.36 -21.72
C LEU A 361 16.73 -1.04 -22.34
N ALA A 362 17.87 -1.73 -22.44
CA ALA A 362 17.94 -3.09 -22.97
C ALA A 362 17.24 -4.11 -22.04
N VAL A 363 17.36 -3.96 -20.73
CA VAL A 363 16.62 -4.75 -19.72
C VAL A 363 15.12 -4.50 -19.82
N ALA A 364 14.68 -3.23 -19.81
CA ALA A 364 13.27 -2.88 -19.94
C ALA A 364 12.65 -3.42 -21.25
N LYS A 365 13.36 -3.31 -22.38
CA LYS A 365 12.92 -3.88 -23.66
C LYS A 365 12.85 -5.40 -23.65
N TRP A 366 13.82 -6.09 -23.04
CA TRP A 366 13.79 -7.55 -22.91
C TRP A 366 12.61 -8.02 -22.05
N LEU A 367 12.38 -7.38 -20.91
CA LEU A 367 11.25 -7.69 -20.02
C LEU A 367 9.91 -7.50 -20.73
N ASN A 368 9.76 -6.42 -21.51
CA ASN A 368 8.54 -6.14 -22.28
C ASN A 368 8.35 -6.98 -23.55
N THR A 369 9.33 -7.83 -23.92
CA THR A 369 9.26 -8.71 -25.09
C THR A 369 9.39 -10.17 -24.68
N GLU A 370 10.62 -10.69 -24.55
CA GLU A 370 10.89 -12.06 -24.10
C GLU A 370 10.33 -12.32 -22.68
N GLY A 371 10.41 -11.35 -21.76
CA GLY A 371 9.88 -11.48 -20.40
C GLY A 371 8.36 -11.66 -20.37
N LYS A 372 7.61 -10.81 -21.08
CA LYS A 372 6.14 -10.92 -21.21
C LYS A 372 5.67 -12.16 -21.98
N GLN A 373 6.51 -12.83 -22.78
CA GLN A 373 6.19 -14.15 -23.31
C GLN A 373 6.22 -15.25 -22.23
N LEU A 374 7.06 -15.09 -21.20
CA LEU A 374 7.21 -16.03 -20.08
C LEU A 374 6.22 -15.75 -18.95
N ALA A 375 5.94 -14.47 -18.68
CA ALA A 375 4.98 -14.01 -17.67
C ALA A 375 4.11 -12.87 -18.24
N PRO A 376 3.01 -13.17 -18.98
CA PRO A 376 2.21 -12.16 -19.70
C PRO A 376 1.55 -11.09 -18.83
N HIS A 377 1.41 -11.34 -17.53
CA HIS A 377 0.83 -10.42 -16.55
C HIS A 377 1.86 -9.48 -15.92
N LEU A 378 3.16 -9.76 -16.07
CA LEU A 378 4.23 -9.03 -15.41
C LEU A 378 4.29 -7.58 -15.89
N LYS A 379 4.26 -6.64 -14.95
CA LYS A 379 4.41 -5.22 -15.21
C LYS A 379 5.83 -4.76 -14.90
N THR A 380 6.43 -4.04 -15.84
CA THR A 380 7.77 -3.47 -15.67
C THR A 380 7.69 -2.13 -14.97
N VAL A 381 8.58 -1.90 -14.02
CA VAL A 381 8.65 -0.69 -13.21
C VAL A 381 9.94 0.04 -13.56
N ALA A 382 9.86 1.36 -13.75
CA ALA A 382 11.05 2.19 -13.92
C ALA A 382 12.05 1.94 -12.77
N PRO A 383 13.36 2.16 -13.01
CA PRO A 383 14.35 2.06 -11.95
C PRO A 383 13.97 2.90 -10.73
N GLY A 384 14.36 2.45 -9.54
CA GLY A 384 14.22 3.23 -8.31
C GLY A 384 14.97 4.55 -8.43
N TRP A 385 14.32 5.64 -8.81
CA TRP A 385 15.00 6.91 -9.06
C TRP A 385 15.38 7.58 -7.73
N ALA A 386 16.66 7.90 -7.54
CA ALA A 386 17.20 8.68 -6.42
C ALA A 386 17.32 10.19 -6.73
N TYR A 387 17.27 10.57 -8.01
CA TYR A 387 17.32 11.96 -8.52
C TYR A 387 18.56 12.79 -8.09
N TRP A 388 19.55 12.16 -7.45
CA TRP A 388 20.54 12.85 -6.63
C TRP A 388 21.41 13.85 -7.42
N PRO A 389 21.54 15.12 -6.95
CA PRO A 389 22.09 16.21 -7.76
C PRO A 389 23.60 16.14 -8.02
N THR A 390 24.38 15.42 -7.20
CA THR A 390 25.85 15.51 -7.17
C THR A 390 26.57 14.15 -7.30
N TYR A 391 27.84 14.20 -7.72
CA TYR A 391 28.72 13.04 -7.75
C TYR A 391 28.87 12.41 -6.35
N SER A 392 28.57 11.11 -6.23
CA SER A 392 28.78 10.36 -4.99
C SER A 392 30.18 9.76 -4.95
N THR A 393 31.05 10.31 -4.10
CA THR A 393 32.36 9.72 -3.78
C THR A 393 32.26 8.32 -3.15
N LYS A 394 31.06 7.82 -2.80
CA LYS A 394 30.83 6.45 -2.32
C LYS A 394 30.54 5.47 -3.47
N ALA A 395 29.72 5.87 -4.44
CA ALA A 395 29.13 4.98 -5.44
C ALA A 395 29.68 5.18 -6.87
N CYS A 396 30.23 6.36 -7.14
CA CYS A 396 30.85 6.75 -8.42
C CYS A 396 32.39 6.66 -8.37
N LYS A 397 32.94 6.01 -7.33
CA LYS A 397 34.38 5.82 -7.07
C LYS A 397 35.12 5.35 -8.33
N ASN A 398 36.40 5.75 -8.42
CA ASN A 398 37.38 5.53 -9.51
C ASN A 398 37.64 6.74 -10.44
N GLN A 399 37.11 7.93 -10.11
CA GLN A 399 37.45 9.18 -10.79
C GLN A 399 38.15 10.13 -9.82
N THR A 400 39.42 10.45 -10.10
CA THR A 400 40.27 11.36 -9.31
C THR A 400 40.74 12.58 -10.10
N GLU A 401 40.53 12.58 -11.42
CA GLU A 401 40.98 13.62 -12.35
C GLU A 401 39.90 13.89 -13.41
N GLY A 402 39.85 15.12 -13.91
CA GLY A 402 38.82 15.57 -14.85
C GLY A 402 37.47 15.91 -14.19
N ALA A 403 36.46 16.19 -15.03
CA ALA A 403 35.09 16.43 -14.54
C ALA A 403 34.48 15.12 -14.04
N LEU A 404 34.13 15.08 -12.75
CA LEU A 404 33.59 13.90 -12.07
C LEU A 404 32.17 13.57 -12.57
N LYS A 405 31.95 12.33 -13.00
CA LYS A 405 30.70 11.84 -13.61
C LYS A 405 30.04 10.74 -12.79
N CYS A 406 28.72 10.64 -12.84
CA CYS A 406 28.00 9.46 -12.36
C CYS A 406 26.79 9.11 -13.23
N GLY A 407 26.77 7.87 -13.69
CA GLY A 407 25.88 7.37 -14.72
C GLY A 407 26.54 7.40 -16.10
N ASP A 408 26.01 6.58 -17.01
CA ASP A 408 26.40 6.57 -18.42
C ASP A 408 25.17 6.81 -19.31
N PRO A 409 25.02 8.01 -19.93
CA PRO A 409 25.88 9.19 -19.78
C PRO A 409 25.73 9.86 -18.40
N ASP A 410 26.67 10.74 -18.04
CA ASP A 410 26.65 11.42 -16.73
C ASP A 410 25.33 12.14 -16.45
N GLY A 411 24.77 11.90 -15.25
CA GLY A 411 23.58 12.59 -14.78
C GLY A 411 22.30 12.27 -15.51
N TRP A 412 22.27 11.22 -16.34
CA TRP A 412 21.10 10.87 -17.15
C TRP A 412 19.80 10.70 -16.35
N GLU A 413 19.90 10.30 -15.08
CA GLU A 413 18.74 10.17 -14.19
C GLU A 413 18.20 11.53 -13.72
N ARG A 414 19.07 12.54 -13.56
CA ARG A 414 18.64 13.90 -13.19
C ARG A 414 17.87 14.58 -14.32
N ASP A 415 18.17 14.22 -15.56
CA ASP A 415 17.57 14.77 -16.76
C ASP A 415 16.19 14.13 -17.04
N PRO A 416 15.08 14.90 -16.93
CA PRO A 416 13.74 14.40 -17.16
C PRO A 416 13.54 13.82 -18.56
N ALA A 417 14.19 14.38 -19.59
CA ALA A 417 14.07 13.92 -20.97
C ALA A 417 14.82 12.59 -21.20
N GLN A 418 15.86 12.31 -20.41
CA GLN A 418 16.55 11.02 -20.46
C GLN A 418 15.85 9.96 -19.63
N ARG A 419 15.29 10.28 -18.47
CA ARG A 419 14.36 9.36 -17.75
C ARG A 419 13.15 9.01 -18.60
N LYS A 420 12.58 9.98 -19.33
CA LYS A 420 11.42 9.78 -20.23
C LYS A 420 11.63 8.63 -21.23
N GLN A 421 12.86 8.41 -21.70
CA GLN A 421 13.19 7.29 -22.60
C GLN A 421 12.96 5.91 -21.96
N LEU A 422 13.18 5.76 -20.65
CA LEU A 422 12.82 4.53 -19.92
C LEU A 422 11.33 4.51 -19.56
N GLU A 423 10.78 5.67 -19.16
CA GLU A 423 9.36 5.77 -18.83
C GLU A 423 8.45 5.44 -20.02
N ASP A 424 8.90 5.67 -21.25
CA ASP A 424 8.18 5.30 -22.47
C ASP A 424 8.24 3.79 -22.81
N VAL A 425 9.06 3.01 -22.10
CA VAL A 425 9.14 1.54 -22.28
C VAL A 425 8.74 0.72 -21.05
N THR A 426 8.65 1.30 -19.85
CA THR A 426 8.15 0.59 -18.66
C THR A 426 6.65 0.78 -18.46
N ASP A 427 5.96 -0.18 -17.82
CA ASP A 427 4.53 -0.08 -17.51
C ASP A 427 4.24 0.93 -16.38
N LEU A 428 5.13 1.05 -15.39
CA LEU A 428 5.01 1.93 -14.22
C LEU A 428 6.21 2.87 -14.06
N THR A 429 5.98 4.05 -13.49
CA THR A 429 7.03 4.94 -12.98
C THR A 429 7.36 4.60 -11.52
N ASN A 430 8.41 5.22 -11.00
CA ASN A 430 9.02 4.95 -9.71
C ASN A 430 9.65 6.26 -9.17
N GLY A 431 10.29 6.23 -8.00
CA GLY A 431 11.01 7.35 -7.44
C GLY A 431 11.14 7.27 -5.93
N HIS A 432 12.32 6.89 -5.47
CA HIS A 432 12.65 6.74 -4.05
C HIS A 432 12.54 8.05 -3.30
N ALA A 433 12.20 7.99 -2.01
CA ALA A 433 12.05 9.19 -1.18
C ALA A 433 12.48 8.97 0.27
N TYR A 434 13.26 9.91 0.80
CA TYR A 434 13.76 9.88 2.17
C TYR A 434 13.56 11.22 2.88
N GLY A 435 12.86 11.21 4.01
CA GLY A 435 12.46 12.43 4.71
C GLY A 435 11.63 13.37 3.83
N GLU A 436 12.18 14.55 3.52
CA GLU A 436 11.51 15.54 2.66
C GLU A 436 11.83 15.36 1.16
N SER A 437 12.71 14.43 0.77
CA SER A 437 13.15 14.22 -0.63
C SER A 437 12.09 13.67 -1.59
N TYR A 438 10.80 13.76 -1.24
CA TYR A 438 9.70 13.65 -2.19
C TYR A 438 9.31 15.01 -2.77
N ASN A 439 9.40 16.12 -2.02
CA ASN A 439 8.87 17.44 -2.39
C ASN A 439 9.93 18.51 -2.68
N GLU A 440 11.22 18.17 -2.72
CA GLU A 440 12.29 19.10 -3.09
C GLU A 440 12.28 19.47 -4.59
N GLU A 441 12.56 20.73 -4.93
CA GLU A 441 12.65 21.16 -6.34
C GLU A 441 13.71 20.37 -7.13
N GLY A 442 14.88 20.21 -6.54
CA GLY A 442 16.10 19.68 -7.15
C GLY A 442 16.38 18.19 -6.91
N GLY A 443 15.38 17.42 -6.48
CA GLY A 443 15.54 15.99 -6.13
C GLY A 443 14.26 15.28 -5.69
N GLY A 444 13.16 16.00 -5.48
CA GLY A 444 11.91 15.46 -4.97
C GLY A 444 11.25 14.46 -5.92
N SER A 445 11.06 13.21 -5.52
CA SER A 445 10.47 12.18 -6.40
C SER A 445 9.08 12.52 -6.94
N PHE A 446 8.28 13.27 -6.17
CA PHE A 446 6.97 13.76 -6.60
C PHE A 446 7.12 14.86 -7.68
N VAL A 447 7.93 15.88 -7.39
CA VAL A 447 8.18 17.03 -8.28
C VAL A 447 8.88 16.60 -9.57
N GLN A 448 9.85 15.69 -9.47
CA GLN A 448 10.64 15.22 -10.60
C GLN A 448 9.88 14.24 -11.51
N ASN A 449 8.85 13.56 -11.02
CA ASN A 449 7.91 12.83 -11.87
C ASN A 449 6.94 13.77 -12.59
N LEU A 450 6.35 14.76 -11.90
CA LEU A 450 5.56 15.81 -12.57
C LEU A 450 6.38 16.49 -13.68
N LYS A 451 7.66 16.80 -13.43
CA LYS A 451 8.57 17.39 -14.42
C LYS A 451 8.85 16.50 -15.63
N THR A 452 8.89 15.17 -15.47
CA THR A 452 9.12 14.22 -16.57
C THR A 452 7.91 14.04 -17.48
N PHE A 453 6.70 14.12 -16.91
CA PHE A 453 5.46 13.91 -17.67
C PHE A 453 4.81 15.22 -18.14
N GLY A 454 5.19 16.37 -17.59
CA GLY A 454 4.59 17.67 -17.90
C GLY A 454 3.35 17.98 -17.05
N GLY A 455 3.28 17.44 -15.83
CA GLY A 455 2.07 17.37 -15.03
C GLY A 455 1.07 16.33 -15.56
N SER A 456 -0.17 16.37 -15.06
CA SER A 456 -1.32 15.68 -15.64
C SER A 456 -2.62 16.36 -15.20
N SER A 457 -3.74 16.01 -15.84
CA SER A 457 -5.06 16.51 -15.45
C SER A 457 -5.68 15.74 -14.27
N ASN A 458 -5.15 14.58 -13.91
CA ASN A 458 -5.62 13.80 -12.76
C ASN A 458 -4.54 12.84 -12.23
N GLY A 459 -3.92 13.20 -11.10
CA GLY A 459 -2.87 12.41 -10.46
C GLY A 459 -1.54 12.54 -11.19
N LEU A 460 -0.75 11.46 -11.18
CA LEU A 460 0.42 11.32 -12.04
C LEU A 460 -0.01 10.72 -13.39
N GLU A 461 0.60 11.17 -14.48
CA GLU A 461 0.33 10.69 -15.85
C GLU A 461 0.51 9.18 -16.02
N LYS A 462 1.37 8.59 -15.17
CA LYS A 462 1.71 7.17 -15.18
C LYS A 462 1.65 6.63 -13.76
N LYS A 463 1.13 5.41 -13.61
CA LYS A 463 1.02 4.76 -12.31
C LYS A 463 2.39 4.59 -11.66
N MET A 464 2.49 4.93 -10.38
CA MET A 464 3.73 4.90 -9.62
C MET A 464 3.76 3.75 -8.61
N LEU A 465 4.77 2.89 -8.74
CA LEU A 465 5.24 2.05 -7.64
C LEU A 465 6.52 2.69 -7.10
N ASN A 466 6.45 3.38 -5.96
CA ASN A 466 7.66 3.78 -5.25
C ASN A 466 8.28 2.55 -4.57
N THR A 467 9.44 2.09 -5.04
CA THR A 467 10.08 0.89 -4.50
C THR A 467 10.84 1.11 -3.19
N GLU A 468 11.12 2.34 -2.80
CA GLU A 468 11.70 2.67 -1.48
C GLU A 468 11.24 4.04 -0.96
N PHE A 469 10.56 4.05 0.20
CA PHE A 469 10.42 5.26 1.01
C PHE A 469 10.90 5.05 2.45
N GLY A 470 11.22 6.13 3.16
CA GLY A 470 11.35 6.09 4.61
C GLY A 470 12.01 7.30 5.24
N THR A 471 12.50 7.11 6.46
CA THR A 471 13.35 8.07 7.17
C THR A 471 14.47 7.30 7.85
N ASN A 472 15.70 7.82 7.80
CA ASN A 472 16.71 7.39 8.78
C ASN A 472 16.51 8.13 10.13
N ASP A 473 17.23 7.72 11.16
CA ASP A 473 17.08 8.26 12.52
C ASP A 473 17.47 9.74 12.70
N THR A 474 18.16 10.35 11.71
CA THR A 474 18.53 11.78 11.75
C THR A 474 17.51 12.70 11.07
N HIS A 475 16.63 12.18 10.22
CA HIS A 475 15.59 12.98 9.57
C HIS A 475 14.62 13.55 10.60
N ARG A 476 14.25 14.82 10.40
CA ARG A 476 13.28 15.56 11.22
C ARG A 476 12.30 16.26 10.30
N ASP A 477 11.07 16.37 10.75
CA ASP A 477 10.04 17.15 10.08
C ASP A 477 10.41 18.64 10.08
N ASN A 478 9.87 19.40 9.12
CA ASN A 478 10.17 20.81 9.02
C ASN A 478 9.87 21.54 10.35
N PRO A 479 10.85 22.24 10.96
CA PRO A 479 10.63 22.97 12.21
C PRO A 479 9.48 23.98 12.16
N ASP A 480 9.17 24.54 10.99
CA ASP A 480 8.05 25.46 10.77
C ASP A 480 6.67 24.85 11.05
N TYR A 481 6.53 23.51 11.06
CA TYR A 481 5.29 22.83 11.40
C TYR A 481 5.14 22.61 12.93
N GLY A 482 6.20 22.91 13.70
CA GLY A 482 6.20 22.85 15.16
C GLY A 482 5.84 21.46 15.71
N ALA A 483 6.41 20.40 15.13
CA ALA A 483 6.16 19.02 15.53
C ALA A 483 6.81 18.72 16.90
N SER A 484 5.98 18.31 17.87
CA SER A 484 6.41 17.85 19.20
C SER A 484 7.23 16.55 19.16
N GLN A 485 7.06 15.75 18.11
CA GLN A 485 7.78 14.50 17.85
C GLN A 485 8.37 14.55 16.43
N PRO A 486 9.46 15.29 16.18
CA PRO A 486 9.90 15.65 14.83
C PRO A 486 10.37 14.45 13.99
N GLN A 487 10.86 13.36 14.57
CA GLN A 487 11.27 12.17 13.80
C GLN A 487 10.05 11.31 13.43
N ALA A 488 9.07 11.21 14.35
CA ALA A 488 7.76 10.59 14.08
C ALA A 488 6.99 11.36 12.99
N ALA A 489 6.93 12.69 13.09
CA ALA A 489 6.27 13.55 12.13
C ALA A 489 6.89 13.48 10.73
N ALA A 490 8.23 13.32 10.62
CA ALA A 490 8.89 13.13 9.33
C ALA A 490 8.42 11.84 8.62
N PHE A 491 8.34 10.74 9.37
CA PHE A 491 7.93 9.44 8.84
C PHE A 491 6.42 9.39 8.53
N ASP A 492 5.60 10.01 9.37
CA ASP A 492 4.17 10.23 9.12
C ASP A 492 3.95 11.05 7.84
N ARG A 493 4.62 12.19 7.69
CA ARG A 493 4.44 13.08 6.54
C ARG A 493 4.88 12.44 5.22
N ILE A 494 6.03 11.76 5.18
CA ILE A 494 6.45 11.07 3.94
C ILE A 494 5.50 9.91 3.59
N MET A 495 5.00 9.13 4.56
CA MET A 495 4.05 8.07 4.24
C MET A 495 2.71 8.64 3.75
N ARG A 496 2.20 9.69 4.41
CA ARG A 496 1.00 10.41 3.95
C ARG A 496 1.19 11.04 2.57
N SER A 497 2.39 11.51 2.22
CA SER A 497 2.67 12.00 0.87
C SER A 497 2.51 10.88 -0.17
N GLN A 498 3.07 9.68 0.09
CA GLN A 498 2.94 8.55 -0.84
C GLN A 498 1.46 8.15 -1.02
N ILE A 499 0.67 8.13 0.06
CA ILE A 499 -0.79 7.88 0.00
C ILE A 499 -1.50 8.92 -0.87
N GLY A 500 -1.07 10.19 -0.81
CA GLY A 500 -1.68 11.28 -1.56
C GLY A 500 -1.38 11.29 -3.06
N PHE A 501 -0.17 10.89 -3.50
CA PHE A 501 0.20 10.93 -4.93
C PHE A 501 0.44 9.57 -5.61
N ALA A 502 1.11 8.62 -4.95
CA ALA A 502 1.48 7.34 -5.56
C ALA A 502 0.27 6.38 -5.64
N ASP A 503 0.43 5.26 -6.35
CA ASP A 503 -0.56 4.18 -6.37
C ASP A 503 -0.10 3.01 -5.52
N MET A 504 1.22 2.82 -5.42
CA MET A 504 1.84 1.81 -4.58
C MET A 504 3.17 2.33 -4.03
N PHE A 505 3.53 1.97 -2.81
CA PHE A 505 4.77 2.45 -2.18
C PHE A 505 5.31 1.46 -1.14
N ILE A 506 6.63 1.26 -1.09
CA ILE A 506 7.25 0.21 -0.27
C ILE A 506 8.28 0.85 0.65
N GLN A 507 8.18 0.62 1.96
CA GLN A 507 9.17 1.10 2.93
C GLN A 507 10.50 0.36 2.70
N HIS A 508 11.62 1.09 2.74
CA HIS A 508 12.98 0.62 2.43
C HIS A 508 13.21 -0.83 2.86
N ALA A 509 13.16 -1.10 4.16
CA ALA A 509 13.25 -2.44 4.74
C ALA A 509 12.87 -2.47 6.23
N ALA A 510 12.33 -3.60 6.65
CA ALA A 510 11.91 -3.88 8.01
C ALA A 510 13.10 -4.08 8.98
N PHE A 511 14.23 -4.55 8.44
CA PHE A 511 15.47 -4.89 9.15
C PHE A 511 16.69 -4.31 8.41
N TYR A 512 16.91 -3.00 8.48
CA TYR A 512 18.03 -2.34 7.80
C TYR A 512 18.58 -1.17 8.61
N LYS A 513 19.89 -1.12 8.84
CA LYS A 513 20.49 -0.16 9.76
C LYS A 513 20.11 1.29 9.42
N ASP A 514 19.87 2.09 10.46
CA ASP A 514 19.49 3.51 10.42
C ASP A 514 18.07 3.80 9.83
N TYR A 515 17.51 2.96 8.96
CA TYR A 515 16.16 3.10 8.34
C TYR A 515 15.10 2.12 8.88
N THR A 516 15.45 1.34 9.91
CA THR A 516 14.73 0.12 10.30
C THR A 516 13.35 0.36 10.91
N LEU A 517 12.47 -0.64 10.78
CA LEU A 517 11.21 -0.75 11.53
C LEU A 517 11.41 -1.50 12.86
N PHE A 518 12.18 -2.59 12.83
CA PHE A 518 12.44 -3.47 13.96
C PHE A 518 13.93 -3.46 14.34
N LYS A 519 14.28 -3.87 15.56
CA LYS A 519 15.69 -3.94 15.98
C LYS A 519 16.50 -4.85 15.04
N THR A 520 17.75 -4.45 14.78
CA THR A 520 18.71 -5.17 13.93
C THR A 520 19.95 -5.57 14.74
N GLY A 521 20.99 -6.06 14.06
CA GLY A 521 22.27 -6.44 14.68
C GLY A 521 22.36 -7.93 15.04
N PHE A 522 21.38 -8.74 14.63
CA PHE A 522 21.35 -10.19 14.81
C PHE A 522 21.05 -10.90 13.49
N ASP A 523 21.35 -12.20 13.44
CA ASP A 523 21.03 -13.07 12.31
C ASP A 523 19.58 -13.55 12.42
N LEU A 524 18.74 -13.26 11.41
CA LEU A 524 17.34 -13.69 11.40
C LEU A 524 17.20 -15.22 11.46
N GLN A 525 18.18 -16.01 10.97
CA GLN A 525 18.13 -17.47 11.06
C GLN A 525 18.14 -17.95 12.52
N ASN A 526 18.83 -17.24 13.41
CA ASN A 526 18.96 -17.59 14.83
C ASN A 526 17.91 -16.89 15.72
N HIS A 527 17.32 -15.80 15.25
CA HIS A 527 16.28 -15.06 15.96
C HIS A 527 14.91 -15.77 15.92
N ASN A 528 14.10 -15.60 16.97
CA ASN A 528 12.71 -16.04 17.02
C ASN A 528 11.80 -14.87 16.64
N PRO A 529 11.04 -14.94 15.53
CA PRO A 529 10.15 -13.87 15.08
C PRO A 529 9.18 -13.34 16.16
N ALA A 530 8.73 -14.18 17.10
CA ALA A 530 7.85 -13.78 18.20
C ALA A 530 8.50 -12.81 19.21
N ASN A 531 9.85 -12.79 19.26
CA ASN A 531 10.64 -11.87 20.08
C ASN A 531 11.03 -10.59 19.32
N THR A 532 10.59 -10.40 18.07
CA THR A 532 10.92 -9.20 17.28
C THR A 532 10.46 -7.96 18.02
N GLU A 533 11.39 -7.02 18.22
CA GLU A 533 11.15 -5.76 18.91
C GLU A 533 11.07 -4.60 17.91
N ILE A 534 10.18 -3.63 18.16
CA ILE A 534 10.15 -2.36 17.47
C ILE A 534 11.47 -1.60 17.72
N TYR A 535 11.99 -0.94 16.68
CA TYR A 535 13.07 0.04 16.85
C TYR A 535 12.47 1.42 17.17
N PRO A 536 12.72 1.99 18.37
CA PRO A 536 12.27 3.33 18.71
C PRO A 536 13.16 4.38 18.03
N PHE A 537 12.63 5.58 17.77
CA PHE A 537 13.49 6.73 17.42
C PHE A 537 14.30 7.18 18.64
N GLY A 538 13.63 7.78 19.63
CA GLY A 538 14.24 8.29 20.85
C GLY A 538 13.26 9.18 21.61
N GLN A 539 13.45 9.30 22.94
CA GLN A 539 12.65 10.15 23.86
C GLN A 539 11.13 10.10 23.62
N GLY A 540 10.51 8.93 23.83
CA GLY A 540 9.05 8.79 23.85
C GLY A 540 8.30 9.06 22.54
N GLN A 541 9.02 9.26 21.43
CA GLN A 541 8.41 9.46 20.12
C GLN A 541 7.76 8.18 19.59
N ASP A 542 6.66 8.36 18.86
CA ASP A 542 5.93 7.29 18.22
C ASP A 542 6.78 6.61 17.12
N SER A 543 6.68 5.29 17.01
CA SER A 543 7.59 4.50 16.18
C SER A 543 7.16 4.43 14.71
N ARG A 544 8.13 4.16 13.82
CA ARG A 544 7.83 3.88 12.40
C ARG A 544 6.80 2.75 12.23
N VAL A 545 6.87 1.71 13.07
CA VAL A 545 5.91 0.59 13.08
C VAL A 545 4.51 1.06 13.43
N ASN A 546 4.34 1.86 14.48
CA ASN A 546 3.03 2.37 14.90
C ASN A 546 2.40 3.29 13.84
N ILE A 547 3.19 4.19 13.26
CA ILE A 547 2.77 5.11 12.20
C ILE A 547 2.39 4.32 10.94
N MET A 548 3.27 3.40 10.51
CA MET A 548 3.01 2.56 9.34
C MET A 548 1.78 1.69 9.53
N ARG A 549 1.56 1.16 10.73
CA ARG A 549 0.37 0.38 11.08
C ARG A 549 -0.89 1.24 11.07
N ARG A 550 -0.90 2.41 11.71
CA ARG A 550 -2.03 3.37 11.70
C ARG A 550 -2.48 3.66 10.26
N LEU A 551 -1.52 3.99 9.39
CA LEU A 551 -1.80 4.37 8.01
C LEU A 551 -2.13 3.14 7.13
N SER A 552 -1.46 1.99 7.28
CA SER A 552 -1.79 0.77 6.51
C SER A 552 -3.18 0.23 6.88
N LEU A 553 -3.56 0.27 8.16
CA LEU A 553 -4.89 -0.14 8.60
C LEU A 553 -5.99 0.83 8.16
N ALA A 554 -5.67 2.10 7.99
CA ALA A 554 -6.62 3.08 7.44
C ALA A 554 -6.76 2.94 5.92
N TYR A 555 -5.66 2.96 5.17
CA TYR A 555 -5.65 3.15 3.72
C TYR A 555 -5.42 1.87 2.89
N ALA A 556 -4.69 0.89 3.43
CA ALA A 556 -4.16 -0.27 2.70
C ALA A 556 -4.80 -1.61 3.11
N THR A 557 -6.05 -1.62 3.58
CA THR A 557 -6.77 -2.84 4.00
C THR A 557 -7.99 -3.07 3.10
N HIS A 558 -7.77 -3.70 1.94
CA HIS A 558 -8.76 -3.82 0.88
C HIS A 558 -9.71 -5.02 1.04
N GLY A 559 -10.90 -4.88 0.48
CA GLY A 559 -11.93 -5.91 0.47
C GLY A 559 -13.33 -5.30 0.49
N LYS A 560 -14.34 -6.15 0.35
CA LYS A 560 -15.74 -5.68 0.38
C LYS A 560 -16.06 -5.13 1.78
N PRO A 561 -16.57 -3.90 1.93
CA PRO A 561 -17.02 -3.38 3.22
C PRO A 561 -18.00 -4.31 3.93
N LEU A 562 -17.77 -4.52 5.23
CA LEU A 562 -18.73 -5.10 6.15
C LEU A 562 -19.60 -3.97 6.74
N THR A 563 -20.91 -4.24 6.90
CA THR A 563 -21.83 -3.37 7.64
C THR A 563 -21.39 -3.31 9.11
N TYR A 564 -21.37 -2.10 9.68
CA TYR A 564 -21.05 -1.89 11.08
C TYR A 564 -21.85 -0.73 11.68
N THR A 565 -21.99 -0.71 13.01
CA THR A 565 -22.66 0.36 13.76
C THR A 565 -21.82 0.75 14.97
N VAL A 566 -21.52 2.04 15.12
CA VAL A 566 -20.85 2.56 16.33
C VAL A 566 -21.85 2.58 17.48
N LEU A 567 -21.49 1.96 18.59
CA LEU A 567 -22.37 1.75 19.75
C LEU A 567 -22.23 2.86 20.82
N ASN A 568 -21.17 3.68 20.75
CA ASN A 568 -20.93 4.83 21.62
C ASN A 568 -20.80 6.17 20.83
N PRO A 569 -21.75 6.51 19.93
CA PRO A 569 -21.58 7.61 18.96
C PRO A 569 -21.34 8.97 19.61
N GLU A 570 -21.95 9.26 20.77
CA GLU A 570 -21.75 10.52 21.50
C GLU A 570 -20.33 10.65 22.11
N GLU A 571 -19.68 9.55 22.49
CA GLU A 571 -18.28 9.57 22.96
C GLU A 571 -17.31 9.86 21.80
N THR A 572 -17.63 9.35 20.61
CA THR A 572 -16.82 9.49 19.38
C THR A 572 -17.22 10.69 18.51
N LYS A 573 -18.12 11.55 19.00
CA LYS A 573 -18.73 12.66 18.24
C LYS A 573 -17.68 13.67 17.78
N ASP A 574 -17.62 13.91 16.46
CA ASP A 574 -16.63 14.76 15.79
C ASP A 574 -15.16 14.39 16.10
N LYS A 575 -14.91 13.14 16.55
CA LYS A 575 -13.57 12.59 16.79
C LYS A 575 -13.04 11.87 15.57
N MET A 576 -11.74 11.98 15.32
CA MET A 576 -11.07 11.28 14.23
C MET A 576 -10.76 9.82 14.59
N VAL A 577 -11.80 9.05 14.94
CA VAL A 577 -11.72 7.60 15.18
C VAL A 577 -12.35 6.87 14.00
N TYR A 578 -11.57 6.02 13.34
CA TYR A 578 -11.95 5.37 12.09
C TYR A 578 -12.17 3.87 12.26
N VAL A 579 -13.21 3.35 11.60
CA VAL A 579 -13.53 1.92 11.52
C VAL A 579 -13.42 1.48 10.06
N ARG A 580 -12.59 0.46 9.80
CA ARG A 580 -12.47 -0.18 8.47
C ARG A 580 -12.61 -1.68 8.63
N ALA A 581 -13.80 -2.19 8.32
CA ALA A 581 -14.13 -3.62 8.38
C ALA A 581 -14.37 -4.17 6.97
N VAL A 582 -13.65 -5.22 6.56
CA VAL A 582 -13.70 -5.77 5.19
C VAL A 582 -13.69 -7.30 5.13
N ASP A 583 -14.35 -7.83 4.10
CA ASP A 583 -14.30 -9.22 3.64
C ASP A 583 -13.34 -9.34 2.44
N THR A 584 -12.20 -10.00 2.64
CA THR A 584 -11.19 -10.20 1.58
C THR A 584 -11.61 -11.24 0.53
N SER A 585 -12.64 -12.06 0.78
CA SER A 585 -13.09 -13.13 -0.12
C SER A 585 -13.72 -12.65 -1.44
N LYS A 586 -13.82 -11.33 -1.61
CA LYS A 586 -14.33 -10.65 -2.81
C LYS A 586 -13.24 -9.94 -3.60
N LEU A 587 -11.99 -9.95 -3.12
CA LEU A 587 -10.84 -9.50 -3.89
C LEU A 587 -10.64 -10.43 -5.10
N LYS A 588 -10.22 -9.85 -6.22
CA LYS A 588 -9.82 -10.64 -7.40
C LYS A 588 -8.54 -11.42 -7.08
N PRO A 589 -8.37 -12.65 -7.59
CA PRO A 589 -7.11 -13.38 -7.46
C PRO A 589 -5.94 -12.55 -8.01
N LEU A 590 -4.81 -12.54 -7.31
CA LEU A 590 -3.63 -11.79 -7.75
C LEU A 590 -3.09 -12.34 -9.07
N ALA A 591 -2.74 -11.43 -9.99
CA ALA A 591 -2.26 -11.80 -11.32
C ALA A 591 -0.97 -12.64 -11.23
N GLY A 592 -0.88 -13.69 -12.06
CA GLY A 592 0.19 -14.68 -11.97
C GLY A 592 0.00 -15.68 -10.84
N SER A 593 0.09 -15.22 -9.59
CA SER A 593 0.19 -16.11 -8.43
C SER A 593 -1.12 -16.84 -8.13
N GLY A 594 -2.26 -16.26 -8.55
CA GLY A 594 -3.59 -16.77 -8.23
C GLY A 594 -3.89 -16.72 -6.73
N ALA A 595 -3.14 -15.92 -5.96
CA ALA A 595 -3.35 -15.76 -4.54
C ALA A 595 -4.74 -15.17 -4.26
N THR A 596 -5.36 -15.64 -3.18
CA THR A 596 -6.66 -15.18 -2.68
C THR A 596 -6.63 -15.19 -1.16
N SER A 597 -7.59 -14.54 -0.52
CA SER A 597 -7.79 -14.61 0.93
C SER A 597 -9.28 -14.66 1.24
N SER A 598 -9.64 -15.36 2.32
CA SER A 598 -10.99 -15.38 2.90
C SER A 598 -11.05 -14.86 4.34
N LYS A 599 -10.01 -14.14 4.78
CA LYS A 599 -9.98 -13.49 6.09
C LYS A 599 -10.94 -12.28 6.12
N LEU A 600 -11.46 -11.99 7.30
CA LEU A 600 -12.20 -10.78 7.62
C LEU A 600 -11.28 -9.89 8.47
N LEU A 601 -11.11 -8.63 8.05
CA LEU A 601 -10.19 -7.69 8.68
C LEU A 601 -11.03 -6.58 9.31
N VAL A 602 -10.96 -6.43 10.64
CA VAL A 602 -11.66 -5.37 11.39
C VAL A 602 -10.63 -4.46 12.03
N ASN A 603 -10.50 -3.25 11.48
CA ASN A 603 -9.53 -2.26 11.90
C ASN A 603 -10.21 -1.12 12.67
N LEU A 604 -9.60 -0.73 13.78
CA LEU A 604 -10.01 0.39 14.64
C LEU A 604 -8.81 1.31 14.79
N VAL A 605 -8.92 2.56 14.36
CA VAL A 605 -7.78 3.49 14.24
C VAL A 605 -8.11 4.80 14.92
N ASN A 606 -7.26 5.25 15.84
CA ASN A 606 -7.36 6.56 16.46
C ASN A 606 -6.39 7.54 15.78
N PHE A 607 -6.89 8.66 15.27
CA PHE A 607 -6.09 9.78 14.75
C PHE A 607 -6.09 11.00 15.70
N GLU A 608 -6.69 10.90 16.88
CA GLU A 608 -6.62 11.94 17.91
C GLU A 608 -5.28 11.89 18.66
N SER A 609 -4.83 13.06 19.14
CA SER A 609 -3.71 13.21 20.08
C SER A 609 -4.07 12.81 21.52
N THR A 610 -5.28 12.31 21.75
CA THR A 610 -5.82 11.86 23.03
C THR A 610 -6.39 10.45 22.91
N ALA A 611 -6.41 9.70 24.01
CA ALA A 611 -6.97 8.35 24.01
C ALA A 611 -8.49 8.37 23.77
N GLN A 612 -8.99 7.45 22.95
CA GLN A 612 -10.41 7.31 22.59
C GLN A 612 -10.91 5.90 22.87
N THR A 613 -12.18 5.76 23.26
CA THR A 613 -12.86 4.46 23.34
C THR A 613 -13.77 4.31 22.13
N ILE A 614 -13.70 3.18 21.44
CA ILE A 614 -14.60 2.84 20.34
C ILE A 614 -15.28 1.52 20.61
N ARG A 615 -16.61 1.51 20.53
CA ARG A 615 -17.45 0.32 20.54
C ARG A 615 -18.12 0.18 19.19
N VAL A 616 -17.97 -0.96 18.53
CA VAL A 616 -18.58 -1.21 17.21
C VAL A 616 -19.17 -2.61 17.13
N ARG A 617 -20.39 -2.69 16.59
CA ARG A 617 -21.03 -3.93 16.16
C ARG A 617 -20.75 -4.13 14.68
N VAL A 618 -20.13 -5.24 14.28
CA VAL A 618 -19.90 -5.60 12.87
C VAL A 618 -20.78 -6.79 12.50
N THR A 619 -21.51 -6.69 11.40
CA THR A 619 -22.32 -7.80 10.87
C THR A 619 -21.41 -8.76 10.12
N MET A 620 -21.28 -9.99 10.60
CA MET A 620 -20.42 -11.00 9.98
C MET A 620 -21.13 -11.66 8.78
N PRO A 621 -20.40 -12.12 7.74
CA PRO A 621 -21.01 -12.76 6.56
C PRO A 621 -21.79 -14.05 6.85
N LYS A 622 -21.55 -14.71 7.98
CA LYS A 622 -22.23 -15.92 8.45
C LYS A 622 -22.36 -15.88 9.97
N ALA A 623 -23.39 -16.52 10.52
CA ALA A 623 -23.41 -16.86 11.94
C ALA A 623 -22.46 -18.03 12.22
N GLY A 624 -21.95 -18.13 13.46
CA GLY A 624 -21.07 -19.21 13.90
C GLY A 624 -19.81 -18.71 14.62
N LEU A 625 -18.92 -19.65 14.93
CA LEU A 625 -17.71 -19.39 15.72
C LEU A 625 -16.57 -18.88 14.84
N TYR A 626 -16.10 -17.67 15.10
CA TYR A 626 -14.94 -17.06 14.46
C TYR A 626 -13.68 -17.23 15.30
N THR A 627 -12.55 -17.54 14.66
CA THR A 627 -11.22 -17.64 15.27
C THR A 627 -10.24 -16.72 14.56
N GLY A 628 -9.08 -16.45 15.16
CA GLY A 628 -8.04 -15.66 14.51
C GLY A 628 -7.07 -14.98 15.47
N GLU A 629 -6.72 -13.73 15.18
CA GLU A 629 -5.71 -12.96 15.93
C GLU A 629 -6.16 -11.50 16.09
N ARG A 630 -5.78 -10.86 17.20
CA ARG A 630 -5.88 -9.40 17.40
C ARG A 630 -4.49 -8.82 17.59
N PHE A 631 -4.18 -7.78 16.81
CA PHE A 631 -2.95 -7.01 16.88
C PHE A 631 -3.26 -5.58 17.37
N GLY A 632 -2.49 -5.05 18.32
CA GLY A 632 -2.59 -3.66 18.80
C GLY A 632 -1.24 -3.13 19.29
N ALA A 633 -1.21 -2.21 20.26
CA ALA A 633 0.04 -1.74 20.85
C ALA A 633 0.86 -2.87 21.54
N GLY A 634 2.18 -2.80 21.38
CA GLY A 634 3.17 -3.65 22.04
C GLY A 634 4.57 -3.32 21.49
N SER A 635 5.61 -3.36 22.34
CA SER A 635 6.99 -3.11 21.88
C SER A 635 7.63 -4.35 21.24
N THR A 636 7.05 -5.53 21.46
CA THR A 636 7.44 -6.79 20.82
C THR A 636 6.24 -7.44 20.13
N TYR A 637 6.49 -8.34 19.17
CA TYR A 637 5.42 -9.04 18.45
C TYR A 637 4.46 -9.76 19.42
N SER A 638 5.00 -10.52 20.38
CA SER A 638 4.22 -11.24 21.40
C SER A 638 3.46 -10.33 22.38
N GLN A 639 3.79 -9.04 22.48
CA GLN A 639 2.98 -8.07 23.24
C GLN A 639 1.85 -7.47 22.39
N ALA A 640 2.12 -7.23 21.10
CA ALA A 640 1.17 -6.65 20.17
C ALA A 640 0.08 -7.66 19.75
N GLN A 641 0.43 -8.94 19.62
CA GLN A 641 -0.44 -10.04 19.19
C GLN A 641 -1.14 -10.71 20.39
N ARG A 642 -2.42 -11.06 20.21
CA ARG A 642 -3.10 -12.09 21.00
C ARG A 642 -3.96 -12.99 20.10
N SER A 643 -3.97 -14.29 20.38
CA SER A 643 -4.85 -15.24 19.70
C SER A 643 -6.33 -15.06 20.11
N ILE A 644 -7.25 -15.34 19.19
CA ILE A 644 -8.70 -15.31 19.38
C ILE A 644 -9.23 -16.74 19.21
N SER A 645 -9.56 -17.38 20.32
CA SER A 645 -9.96 -18.80 20.39
C SER A 645 -11.44 -19.05 20.04
N GLY A 646 -12.28 -18.02 20.01
CA GLY A 646 -13.68 -18.13 19.63
C GLY A 646 -14.53 -16.90 19.90
N LEU A 647 -15.07 -16.28 18.85
CA LEU A 647 -16.09 -15.24 18.89
C LEU A 647 -17.36 -15.75 18.20
N ASN A 648 -18.44 -15.95 18.95
CA ASN A 648 -19.67 -16.55 18.41
C ASN A 648 -20.59 -15.48 17.83
N ALA A 649 -20.68 -15.40 16.50
CA ALA A 649 -21.46 -14.41 15.79
C ALA A 649 -22.91 -14.87 15.57
N SER A 650 -23.88 -14.00 15.87
CA SER A 650 -25.31 -14.30 15.64
C SER A 650 -26.14 -13.09 15.15
N PRO A 651 -25.95 -12.65 13.89
CA PRO A 651 -24.80 -12.85 13.01
C PRO A 651 -23.70 -11.80 13.24
N ALA A 652 -23.84 -10.93 14.24
CA ALA A 652 -22.90 -9.84 14.50
C ALA A 652 -21.90 -10.19 15.60
N LEU A 653 -20.79 -9.44 15.63
CA LEU A 653 -19.81 -9.41 16.72
C LEU A 653 -19.62 -7.97 17.20
N ASP A 654 -19.51 -7.80 18.52
CA ASP A 654 -19.20 -6.52 19.15
C ASP A 654 -17.71 -6.46 19.50
N PHE A 655 -17.09 -5.33 19.19
CA PHE A 655 -15.69 -5.02 19.46
C PHE A 655 -15.61 -3.75 20.30
N GLU A 656 -14.85 -3.79 21.38
CA GLU A 656 -14.54 -2.64 22.22
C GLU A 656 -13.02 -2.54 22.37
N GLU A 657 -12.46 -1.38 22.01
CA GLU A 657 -11.04 -1.09 22.19
C GLU A 657 -10.86 0.34 22.71
N LYS A 658 -9.98 0.49 23.70
CA LYS A 658 -9.51 1.78 24.20
C LYS A 658 -8.16 2.06 23.56
N LEU A 659 -8.14 2.95 22.58
CA LEU A 659 -6.98 3.27 21.76
C LEU A 659 -6.25 4.48 22.34
N GLY A 660 -4.94 4.35 22.58
CA GLY A 660 -4.07 5.50 22.89
C GLY A 660 -3.98 6.51 21.75
N PRO A 661 -3.34 7.68 21.97
CA PRO A 661 -3.09 8.67 20.92
C PRO A 661 -2.40 8.02 19.71
N GLY A 662 -3.02 8.12 18.54
CA GLY A 662 -2.48 7.49 17.34
C GLY A 662 -2.47 5.94 17.33
N GLU A 663 -3.07 5.25 18.30
CA GLU A 663 -3.06 3.77 18.32
C GLU A 663 -3.98 3.17 17.25
N SER A 664 -3.66 1.95 16.81
CA SER A 664 -4.53 1.17 15.92
C SER A 664 -4.54 -0.32 16.23
N VAL A 665 -5.74 -0.89 16.22
CA VAL A 665 -6.02 -2.32 16.42
C VAL A 665 -6.54 -2.94 15.12
N GLN A 666 -6.16 -4.19 14.87
CA GLN A 666 -6.74 -5.02 13.81
C GLN A 666 -7.08 -6.39 14.39
N TYR A 667 -8.28 -6.88 14.07
CA TYR A 667 -8.64 -8.28 14.19
C TYR A 667 -8.53 -8.92 12.80
N ILE A 668 -7.83 -10.05 12.72
CA ILE A 668 -7.76 -10.91 11.53
C ILE A 668 -8.56 -12.16 11.88
N LEU A 669 -9.74 -12.32 11.30
CA LEU A 669 -10.72 -13.35 11.67
C LEU A 669 -11.05 -14.27 10.49
N GLU A 670 -11.41 -15.51 10.79
CA GLU A 670 -12.01 -16.46 9.86
C GLU A 670 -13.07 -17.31 10.56
N LEU A 671 -14.05 -17.80 9.80
CA LEU A 671 -15.06 -18.71 10.34
C LEU A 671 -14.41 -20.07 10.59
N LYS A 672 -14.50 -20.57 11.83
CA LYS A 672 -13.94 -21.87 12.21
C LYS A 672 -14.63 -22.98 11.39
N SER A 673 -13.84 -23.74 10.65
CA SER A 673 -14.35 -24.92 9.93
C SER A 673 -14.71 -26.03 10.91
N THR A 674 -15.84 -26.71 10.68
CA THR A 674 -16.19 -27.96 11.38
C THR A 674 -15.34 -29.14 10.88
N ASP A 675 -14.81 -29.05 9.66
CA ASP A 675 -13.98 -30.07 9.02
C ASP A 675 -12.48 -29.79 9.20
N GLN A 676 -12.08 -29.06 10.25
CA GLN A 676 -10.68 -28.70 10.46
C GLN A 676 -9.86 -29.94 10.87
N THR A 677 -9.27 -30.57 9.86
CA THR A 677 -8.26 -31.62 9.99
C THR A 677 -7.11 -31.13 10.88
N ALA A 678 -6.48 -32.07 11.60
CA ALA A 678 -5.56 -31.78 12.71
C ALA A 678 -4.56 -30.65 12.38
N ALA A 679 -4.52 -29.63 13.24
CA ALA A 679 -3.61 -28.50 13.13
C ALA A 679 -2.16 -28.98 12.97
N SER A 680 -1.40 -28.27 12.13
CA SER A 680 0.00 -28.62 11.85
C SER A 680 0.84 -28.57 13.13
N ALA A 681 1.74 -29.54 13.26
CA ALA A 681 2.72 -29.53 14.35
C ALA A 681 3.57 -28.23 14.33
N PRO A 682 3.90 -27.66 15.51
CA PRO A 682 4.87 -26.58 15.64
C PRO A 682 6.24 -26.94 15.04
N THR A 683 6.90 -25.95 14.45
CA THR A 683 8.23 -26.08 13.83
C THR A 683 9.31 -25.31 14.61
N GLU A 684 10.58 -25.57 14.29
CA GLU A 684 11.76 -25.05 15.00
C GLU A 684 11.68 -25.13 16.54
N VAL A 685 11.21 -26.25 17.09
CA VAL A 685 11.27 -26.46 18.55
C VAL A 685 12.74 -26.51 18.98
N LYS A 686 13.10 -25.67 19.97
CA LYS A 686 14.44 -25.52 20.53
C LYS A 686 14.34 -25.50 22.05
N ALA A 687 15.18 -26.27 22.74
CA ALA A 687 15.29 -26.33 24.19
C ALA A 687 16.70 -25.87 24.61
N ALA A 688 16.81 -25.09 25.68
CA ALA A 688 18.09 -24.66 26.24
C ALA A 688 17.99 -24.46 27.76
N SER A 689 19.04 -24.84 28.49
CA SER A 689 19.17 -24.49 29.91
C SER A 689 19.30 -22.97 30.07
N VAL A 690 18.53 -22.39 30.99
CA VAL A 690 18.53 -20.93 31.26
C VAL A 690 19.01 -20.56 32.66
N GLN A 691 18.94 -21.51 33.59
CA GLN A 691 19.53 -21.46 34.93
C GLN A 691 19.58 -22.89 35.48
N GLU A 692 20.21 -23.08 36.65
CA GLU A 692 20.17 -24.38 37.32
C GLU A 692 18.72 -24.83 37.57
N GLY A 693 18.40 -26.05 37.13
CA GLY A 693 17.06 -26.64 37.25
C GLY A 693 15.97 -26.03 36.36
N ALA A 694 16.31 -25.25 35.31
CA ALA A 694 15.30 -24.74 34.38
C ALA A 694 15.71 -24.78 32.90
N VAL A 695 14.82 -25.31 32.06
CA VAL A 695 14.96 -25.36 30.60
C VAL A 695 13.92 -24.47 29.96
N LYS A 696 14.33 -23.58 29.05
CA LYS A 696 13.41 -22.80 28.21
C LYS A 696 13.23 -23.46 26.85
N ILE A 697 11.98 -23.72 26.49
CA ILE A 697 11.52 -24.27 25.22
C ILE A 697 10.93 -23.11 24.39
N ASN A 698 11.25 -23.06 23.11
CA ASN A 698 10.74 -22.07 22.15
C ASN A 698 10.38 -22.78 20.85
N TRP A 699 9.38 -22.27 20.13
CA TRP A 699 8.95 -22.79 18.82
C TRP A 699 8.45 -21.67 17.91
N LEU A 700 8.20 -21.97 16.64
CA LEU A 700 7.44 -21.10 15.74
C LEU A 700 5.94 -21.37 15.89
N GLN A 701 5.15 -20.29 15.96
CA GLN A 701 3.69 -20.36 16.04
C GLN A 701 3.11 -20.96 14.74
N ALA A 702 2.27 -21.99 14.87
CA ALA A 702 1.49 -22.55 13.78
C ALA A 702 0.25 -21.68 13.47
N GLU A 703 -0.11 -21.55 12.19
CA GLU A 703 -1.27 -20.73 11.78
C GLU A 703 -2.58 -21.32 12.30
N GLY A 704 -3.48 -20.45 12.78
CA GLY A 704 -4.78 -20.85 13.34
C GLY A 704 -4.72 -21.51 14.73
N VAL A 705 -3.54 -21.71 15.32
CA VAL A 705 -3.39 -22.35 16.63
C VAL A 705 -3.34 -21.32 17.76
N SER A 706 -4.23 -21.48 18.74
CA SER A 706 -4.35 -20.58 19.90
C SER A 706 -3.53 -20.99 21.12
N ALA A 707 -3.26 -22.29 21.30
CA ALA A 707 -2.54 -22.83 22.45
C ALA A 707 -1.82 -24.15 22.13
N TYR A 708 -0.85 -24.52 22.96
CA TYR A 708 0.01 -25.69 22.77
C TYR A 708 0.12 -26.56 24.02
N ASP A 709 0.29 -27.87 23.84
CA ASP A 709 0.81 -28.76 24.87
C ASP A 709 2.32 -28.90 24.70
N VAL A 710 3.06 -28.78 25.80
CA VAL A 710 4.50 -29.08 25.88
C VAL A 710 4.68 -30.44 26.53
N LEU A 711 5.38 -31.33 25.83
CA LEU A 711 5.68 -32.69 26.25
C LEU A 711 7.16 -32.84 26.54
N ARG A 712 7.51 -33.59 27.60
CA ARG A 712 8.89 -33.96 27.94
C ARG A 712 9.03 -35.47 28.05
N ALA A 713 10.14 -35.98 27.56
CA ALA A 713 10.67 -37.30 27.87
C ALA A 713 11.95 -37.16 28.69
N ASP A 714 12.08 -37.97 29.73
CA ASP A 714 13.30 -38.06 30.55
C ASP A 714 14.27 -39.03 29.84
N GLY A 715 15.41 -38.52 29.36
CA GLY A 715 16.34 -39.22 28.45
C GLY A 715 15.86 -39.28 26.98
N THR A 716 16.80 -39.56 26.06
CA THR A 716 16.55 -39.61 24.60
C THR A 716 15.49 -40.64 24.17
N ASN A 717 15.35 -41.72 24.92
CA ASN A 717 14.40 -42.82 24.66
C ASN A 717 13.22 -42.84 25.64
N GLY A 718 13.01 -41.78 26.44
CA GLY A 718 11.92 -41.72 27.41
C GLY A 718 10.53 -41.64 26.78
N ALA A 719 9.50 -42.03 27.54
CA ALA A 719 8.12 -41.80 27.15
C ALA A 719 7.74 -40.32 27.32
N TYR A 720 7.15 -39.71 26.31
CA TYR A 720 6.72 -38.32 26.36
C TYR A 720 5.47 -38.16 27.23
N GLN A 721 5.57 -37.33 28.27
CA GLN A 721 4.46 -36.90 29.12
C GLN A 721 4.18 -35.41 28.90
N VAL A 722 2.91 -35.01 28.96
CA VAL A 722 2.55 -33.59 28.93
C VAL A 722 2.96 -32.95 30.26
N ILE A 723 3.84 -31.96 30.20
CA ILE A 723 4.30 -31.19 31.39
C ILE A 723 3.61 -29.83 31.50
N ALA A 724 3.05 -29.32 30.40
CA ALA A 724 2.16 -28.16 30.40
C ALA A 724 1.14 -28.28 29.25
N SER A 725 -0.08 -27.84 29.50
CA SER A 725 -1.18 -27.77 28.54
C SER A 725 -1.72 -26.35 28.45
N GLU A 726 -2.44 -26.04 27.36
CA GLU A 726 -3.03 -24.73 27.09
C GLU A 726 -2.00 -23.58 27.14
N VAL A 727 -0.74 -23.86 26.76
CA VAL A 727 0.33 -22.85 26.76
C VAL A 727 0.06 -21.84 25.64
N ALA A 728 -0.28 -20.62 26.03
CA ALA A 728 -0.44 -19.50 25.13
C ALA A 728 0.92 -18.96 24.64
N GLY A 729 0.99 -18.51 23.39
CA GLY A 729 2.21 -18.01 22.77
C GLY A 729 3.13 -19.13 22.26
N SER A 730 4.44 -18.84 22.16
CA SER A 730 5.41 -19.71 21.50
C SER A 730 6.67 -20.02 22.34
N THR A 731 6.54 -19.94 23.67
CA THR A 731 7.62 -20.24 24.62
C THR A 731 7.06 -20.80 25.93
N TYR A 732 7.85 -21.65 26.58
CA TYR A 732 7.57 -22.23 27.89
C TYR A 732 8.89 -22.43 28.66
N THR A 733 8.87 -22.34 29.99
CA THR A 733 10.04 -22.69 30.82
C THR A 733 9.67 -23.83 31.76
N ASP A 734 10.30 -24.99 31.57
CA ASP A 734 10.22 -26.11 32.50
C ASP A 734 11.13 -25.83 33.70
N HIS A 735 10.53 -25.45 34.82
CA HIS A 735 11.19 -25.26 36.12
C HIS A 735 11.27 -26.54 36.97
N THR A 736 10.94 -27.70 36.39
CA THR A 736 11.00 -29.02 37.05
C THR A 736 12.15 -29.90 36.54
N ALA A 737 12.93 -29.39 35.58
CA ALA A 737 14.15 -30.02 35.10
C ALA A 737 15.19 -30.12 36.22
N LYS A 738 16.00 -31.18 36.21
CA LYS A 738 17.11 -31.38 37.16
C LYS A 738 18.45 -31.07 36.48
N ALA A 739 19.37 -30.47 37.23
CA ALA A 739 20.73 -30.22 36.74
C ALA A 739 21.43 -31.55 36.38
N GLY A 740 22.17 -31.55 35.27
CA GLY A 740 22.89 -32.73 34.76
C GLY A 740 21.99 -33.89 34.31
N SER A 741 20.72 -33.62 33.97
CA SER A 741 19.77 -34.61 33.48
C SER A 741 19.36 -34.31 32.04
N HIS A 742 19.45 -35.31 31.17
CA HIS A 742 19.08 -35.18 29.76
C HIS A 742 17.57 -35.25 29.55
N TYR A 743 17.01 -34.32 28.77
CA TYR A 743 15.58 -34.24 28.46
C TYR A 743 15.36 -34.04 26.96
N ALA A 744 14.27 -34.60 26.45
CA ALA A 744 13.79 -34.37 25.09
C ALA A 744 12.38 -33.75 25.12
N TYR A 745 12.19 -32.64 24.43
CA TYR A 745 10.93 -31.88 24.42
C TYR A 745 10.24 -31.93 23.06
N LYS A 746 8.92 -32.02 23.07
CA LYS A 746 8.06 -31.87 21.89
C LYS A 746 6.93 -30.90 22.18
N VAL A 747 6.39 -30.28 21.15
CA VAL A 747 5.25 -29.37 21.23
C VAL A 747 4.19 -29.81 20.23
N ARG A 748 2.92 -29.69 20.59
CA ARG A 748 1.76 -29.89 19.68
C ARG A 748 0.73 -28.80 19.89
N ALA A 749 -0.08 -28.51 18.88
CA ALA A 749 -1.30 -27.74 19.09
C ALA A 749 -2.20 -28.48 20.11
N THR A 750 -2.81 -27.77 21.05
CA THR A 750 -3.65 -28.42 22.08
C THR A 750 -4.84 -29.14 21.43
N GLY A 751 -5.11 -30.37 21.89
CA GLY A 751 -6.08 -31.28 21.28
C GLY A 751 -5.64 -31.93 19.96
N GLY A 752 -4.49 -31.54 19.40
CA GLY A 752 -3.91 -32.14 18.20
C GLY A 752 -3.16 -33.45 18.47
N THR A 753 -3.06 -34.30 17.45
CA THR A 753 -2.25 -35.54 17.50
C THR A 753 -0.87 -35.38 16.88
N GLN A 754 -0.65 -34.36 16.05
CA GLN A 754 0.66 -34.08 15.44
C GLN A 754 1.58 -33.39 16.44
N VAL A 755 2.74 -33.99 16.70
CA VAL A 755 3.81 -33.44 17.53
C VAL A 755 4.99 -32.97 16.67
N SER A 756 5.70 -31.96 17.16
CA SER A 756 6.94 -31.48 16.56
C SER A 756 8.04 -32.56 16.51
N PRO A 757 9.12 -32.33 15.74
CA PRO A 757 10.43 -32.92 16.03
C PRO A 757 10.83 -32.68 17.50
N ALA A 758 11.66 -33.57 18.03
CA ALA A 758 12.18 -33.43 19.39
C ALA A 758 13.29 -32.37 19.46
N ALA A 759 13.33 -31.63 20.57
CA ALA A 759 14.43 -30.74 20.94
C ALA A 759 15.07 -31.26 22.23
N GLU A 760 16.36 -31.58 22.18
CA GLU A 760 17.09 -32.21 23.28
C GLU A 760 17.98 -31.20 24.03
N VAL A 761 18.16 -31.43 25.33
CA VAL A 761 19.06 -30.65 26.21
C VAL A 761 19.63 -31.57 27.28
N ALA A 762 20.89 -31.33 27.67
CA ALA A 762 21.67 -32.10 28.64
C ALA A 762 21.93 -31.31 29.93
#